data_AF-A0A524GAI8-F1
#
_entry.id   AF-A0A524GAI8-F1
#
_cell.length_a   1.000
_cell.length_b   1.000
_cell.length_c   1.000
_cell.angle_alpha   90.00
_cell.angle_beta   90.00
_cell.angle_gamma   90.00
#
_symmetry.space_group_name_H-M   'P 1'
#
loop_
_entity.id
_entity.type
_entity.pdbx_description
1 polymer ?
#
loop_
_entity_poly.entity_id
_entity_poly.type
_entity_poly.pdbx_seq_one_letter_code
_entity_poly.pdbx_strand_id
1 'polypeptide(L)'
;MDSHGWRRELDKFAELKGILVTVNPTMEEQASRQVRHLYDIFANLSKQENDLTSAGLLKKRKVQTEVDKSANELEDAFMRATRDFAEHFKKEHKDVISMAPKLETIKPAETKAIVSISFPGIGAGDLKDFEKLLEFAKIFSKQHVVIQQDVSRDVKSTLDENKATVETYERHITIDKSEVSTTVSYEDVTGLSMKDLILLHDKLLQDRKYLDGRKDEVSRLLGSSLVSDTDSLQASVETASRLGLELPIEFSQQLRLLARDGAKAQTLTELVSIENQLHTSKIKLGNMLRDKIINMKHEVTQKIVDGGIPTTSNVIPTPPSVSVEGEGIAALLSSYQRMVEWEGQVRIALREQIFELLDDVEKATEVPNDTGIKDVVTVRQFIAESKSALKNADIDEMVRIYLKAKSMDDDHRRNITDSIRSYLTRFNELATSADRVLDHAQLSKKAPKVEELEGGITYLLESLSTLRGAVESGVATFRDACQQEIDAIVQDLQTIKPAYAEIFMPIVVELDEGSTKIQGMDDFAEIKTEMRSIKETMLAKAKDSLENLRYRLGVKIRLAAAKLMGAGVEIPTEVQEAISELNNVGVAADNVFALPAIARKMIEIYEKKIQSKVIDKLGVEVESLKTSLEKASSIGVKVDKELKMLNDLQEKPPQELEDAADAFDKLMNLTTSPAVHKKIRERVDEAYVQIKGAVTLFEDQGMSEFVERLKVLIDQVPAKLEHESPHVNEALDVCLTLANIQEEMLSVIKNIANMSGEKYENELKTKSQYYATIERVVQKHANEFSKIVFDTNKMKKLETTLHASQGLDEAIECFHNLEDMRRRWLDQAVAMDDWHKSLRMFMTGFSPSAKAEERDKFIEDAVRKIKETYSREDISSYLTWAIRESAQSLVSRKG
;
A
#
# COMPACT_ATOMS: atom_id res chain seq x y z
N MET A 1 29.46 93.20 -104.02
CA MET A 1 29.57 93.25 -102.55
C MET A 1 30.75 92.35 -102.16
N ASP A 2 31.56 92.69 -101.17
CA ASP A 2 32.63 91.80 -100.69
C ASP A 2 32.05 90.73 -99.74
N SER A 3 32.83 89.68 -99.42
CA SER A 3 32.41 88.62 -98.50
C SER A 3 31.96 89.16 -97.12
N HIS A 4 32.56 90.24 -96.62
CA HIS A 4 32.12 90.87 -95.37
C HIS A 4 30.71 91.47 -95.47
N GLY A 5 30.37 92.13 -96.58
CA GLY A 5 29.02 92.63 -96.82
C GLY A 5 27.98 91.51 -96.94
N TRP A 6 28.30 90.44 -97.68
CA TRP A 6 27.42 89.28 -97.82
C TRP A 6 27.19 88.55 -96.49
N ARG A 7 28.22 88.41 -95.65
CA ARG A 7 28.07 87.79 -94.33
C ARG A 7 27.04 88.51 -93.48
N ARG A 8 27.06 89.85 -93.47
CA ARG A 8 26.13 90.67 -92.71
C ARG A 8 24.69 90.48 -93.17
N GLU A 9 24.45 90.41 -94.48
CA GLU A 9 23.11 90.22 -95.03
C GLU A 9 22.59 88.80 -94.83
N LEU A 10 23.46 87.78 -94.87
CA LEU A 10 23.09 86.41 -94.53
C LEU A 10 22.75 86.24 -93.04
N ASP A 11 23.47 86.91 -92.15
CA ASP A 11 23.15 86.89 -90.72
C ASP A 11 21.79 87.58 -90.44
N LYS A 12 21.47 88.68 -91.14
CA LYS A 12 20.11 89.26 -91.11
C LYS A 12 19.07 88.33 -91.73
N PHE A 13 19.41 87.58 -92.78
CA PHE A 13 18.49 86.63 -93.41
C PHE A 13 18.21 85.43 -92.48
N ALA A 14 19.21 84.99 -91.71
CA ALA A 14 19.04 84.02 -90.63
C ALA A 14 18.14 84.56 -89.51
N GLU A 15 18.23 85.87 -89.18
CA GLU A 15 17.27 86.54 -88.30
C GLU A 15 15.85 86.47 -88.87
N LEU A 16 15.65 86.78 -90.15
CA LEU A 16 14.35 86.67 -90.82
C LEU A 16 13.78 85.24 -90.76
N LYS A 17 14.64 84.23 -90.93
CA LYS A 17 14.28 82.81 -90.73
C LYS A 17 13.81 82.54 -89.30
N GLY A 18 14.53 83.05 -88.31
CA GLY A 18 14.13 82.91 -86.90
C GLY A 18 12.75 83.50 -86.64
N ILE A 19 12.47 84.67 -87.22
CA ILE A 19 11.16 85.33 -87.11
C ILE A 19 10.07 84.49 -87.80
N LEU A 20 10.33 83.95 -89.00
CA LEU A 20 9.36 83.13 -89.72
C LEU A 20 9.00 81.86 -88.95
N VAL A 21 9.99 81.19 -88.37
CA VAL A 21 9.78 79.98 -87.53
C VAL A 21 9.01 80.31 -86.25
N THR A 22 9.22 81.49 -85.68
CA THR A 22 8.48 81.93 -84.49
C THR A 22 7.00 82.15 -84.81
N VAL A 23 6.69 82.68 -85.99
CA VAL A 23 5.30 82.89 -86.44
C VAL A 23 4.67 81.57 -86.88
N ASN A 24 5.41 80.75 -87.62
CA ASN A 24 4.96 79.44 -88.08
C ASN A 24 6.05 78.36 -87.87
N PRO A 25 5.99 77.61 -86.76
CA PRO A 25 6.97 76.58 -86.42
C PRO A 25 7.10 75.49 -87.49
N THR A 26 6.05 75.23 -88.27
CA THR A 26 6.06 74.16 -89.30
C THR A 26 7.02 74.44 -90.46
N MET A 27 7.45 75.69 -90.63
CA MET A 27 8.38 76.10 -91.68
C MET A 27 9.87 75.93 -91.33
N GLU A 28 10.19 75.45 -90.12
CA GLU A 28 11.57 75.35 -89.64
C GLU A 28 12.49 74.57 -90.58
N GLU A 29 12.03 73.42 -91.09
CA GLU A 29 12.86 72.56 -91.93
C GLU A 29 13.11 73.20 -93.31
N GLN A 30 12.07 73.73 -93.96
CA GLN A 30 12.16 74.36 -95.28
C GLN A 30 13.01 75.65 -95.22
N ALA A 31 12.76 76.52 -94.23
CA ALA A 31 13.50 77.76 -94.06
C ALA A 31 14.98 77.50 -93.72
N SER A 32 15.27 76.49 -92.90
CA SER A 32 16.66 76.11 -92.58
C SER A 32 17.43 75.60 -93.81
N ARG A 33 16.77 74.82 -94.70
CA ARG A 33 17.40 74.35 -95.96
C ARG A 33 17.77 75.51 -96.88
N GLN A 34 16.90 76.51 -97.03
CA GLN A 34 17.16 77.69 -97.87
C GLN A 34 18.30 78.55 -97.30
N VAL A 35 18.30 78.81 -95.99
CA VAL A 35 19.40 79.56 -95.35
C VAL A 35 20.73 78.81 -95.45
N ARG A 36 20.73 77.48 -95.26
CA ARG A 36 21.94 76.65 -95.40
C ARG A 36 22.49 76.71 -96.82
N HIS A 37 21.62 76.63 -97.83
CA HIS A 37 22.01 76.74 -99.23
C HIS A 37 22.71 78.07 -99.52
N LEU A 38 22.22 79.18 -98.97
CA LEU A 38 22.88 80.48 -99.09
C LEU A 38 24.27 80.51 -98.41
N TYR A 39 24.40 79.94 -97.21
CA TYR A 39 25.69 79.83 -96.53
C TYR A 39 26.67 78.90 -97.26
N ASP A 40 26.20 77.84 -97.91
CA ASP A 40 27.05 76.94 -98.72
C ASP A 40 27.61 77.67 -99.96
N ILE A 41 26.77 78.47 -100.65
CA ILE A 41 27.22 79.33 -101.77
C ILE A 41 28.21 80.39 -101.26
N PHE A 42 27.94 81.00 -100.11
CA PHE A 42 28.84 81.97 -99.49
C PHE A 42 30.19 81.38 -99.06
N ALA A 43 30.20 80.14 -98.57
CA ALA A 43 31.45 79.43 -98.24
C ALA A 43 32.29 79.18 -99.49
N ASN A 44 31.65 78.83 -100.62
CA ASN A 44 32.32 78.70 -101.91
C ASN A 44 32.87 80.04 -102.40
N LEU A 45 32.10 81.13 -102.30
CA LEU A 45 32.56 82.49 -102.62
C LEU A 45 33.78 82.89 -101.78
N SER A 46 33.71 82.69 -100.46
CA SER A 46 34.80 83.02 -99.53
C SER A 46 36.07 82.20 -99.81
N LYS A 47 35.91 80.93 -100.19
CA LYS A 47 37.03 80.08 -100.62
C LYS A 47 37.67 80.62 -101.90
N GLN A 48 36.87 80.98 -102.90
CA GLN A 48 37.36 81.53 -104.16
C GLN A 48 38.01 82.92 -103.98
N GLU A 49 37.52 83.77 -103.05
CA GLU A 49 38.18 85.04 -102.70
C GLU A 49 39.53 84.83 -102.00
N ASN A 50 39.65 83.81 -101.13
CA ASN A 50 40.94 83.41 -100.54
C ASN A 50 41.91 82.83 -101.57
N ASP A 51 41.40 82.05 -102.53
CA ASP A 51 42.20 81.55 -103.65
C ASP A 51 42.65 82.72 -104.56
N LEU A 52 41.84 83.79 -104.70
CA LEU A 52 42.17 84.98 -105.48
C LEU A 52 43.29 85.81 -104.82
N THR A 53 43.25 85.95 -103.49
CA THR A 53 44.26 86.67 -102.71
C THR A 53 45.60 85.93 -102.67
N SER A 54 45.59 84.59 -102.72
CA SER A 54 46.80 83.74 -102.73
C SER A 54 47.34 83.39 -104.13
N ALA A 55 46.61 83.68 -105.21
CA ALA A 55 47.01 83.34 -106.58
C ALA A 55 48.08 84.27 -107.18
N GLY A 56 49.07 83.69 -107.87
CA GLY A 56 50.05 84.43 -108.68
C GLY A 56 49.42 85.14 -109.89
N LEU A 57 50.13 86.14 -110.44
CA LEU A 57 49.65 87.09 -111.48
C LEU A 57 48.87 86.46 -112.65
N LEU A 58 49.29 85.30 -113.16
CA LEU A 58 48.64 84.61 -114.28
C LEU A 58 47.37 83.81 -113.90
N LYS A 59 47.21 83.42 -112.62
CA LYS A 59 46.01 82.69 -112.13
C LYS A 59 44.90 83.64 -111.66
N LYS A 60 45.23 84.89 -111.29
CA LYS A 60 44.26 85.87 -110.77
C LYS A 60 43.05 86.12 -111.67
N ARG A 61 43.21 86.22 -113.00
CA ARG A 61 42.07 86.47 -113.91
C ARG A 61 41.03 85.34 -113.91
N LYS A 62 41.45 84.07 -113.85
CA LYS A 62 40.52 82.93 -113.83
C LYS A 62 39.77 82.85 -112.50
N VAL A 63 40.48 83.05 -111.39
CA VAL A 63 39.85 83.05 -110.06
C VAL A 63 38.92 84.26 -109.89
N GLN A 64 39.23 85.42 -110.48
CA GLN A 64 38.33 86.58 -110.46
C GLN A 64 36.99 86.26 -111.14
N THR A 65 37.00 85.60 -112.30
CA THR A 65 35.76 85.21 -112.98
C THR A 65 34.93 84.20 -112.18
N GLU A 66 35.60 83.29 -111.45
CA GLU A 66 34.93 82.36 -110.52
C GLU A 66 34.31 83.10 -109.32
N VAL A 67 35.02 84.08 -108.74
CA VAL A 67 34.50 84.95 -107.68
C VAL A 67 33.28 85.74 -108.15
N ASP A 68 33.35 86.38 -109.32
CA ASP A 68 32.22 87.14 -109.88
C ASP A 68 31.02 86.24 -110.16
N LYS A 69 31.25 84.99 -110.59
CA LYS A 69 30.20 84.00 -110.82
C LYS A 69 29.51 83.58 -109.51
N SER A 70 30.26 83.23 -108.48
CA SER A 70 29.69 82.84 -107.18
C SER A 70 29.01 84.02 -106.47
N ALA A 71 29.50 85.24 -106.68
CA ALA A 71 28.85 86.45 -106.16
C ALA A 71 27.47 86.66 -106.81
N ASN A 72 27.36 86.48 -108.13
CA ASN A 72 26.08 86.55 -108.84
C ASN A 72 25.15 85.39 -108.46
N GLU A 73 25.68 84.16 -108.30
CA GLU A 73 24.89 83.01 -107.84
C GLU A 73 24.33 83.23 -106.43
N LEU A 74 25.12 83.82 -105.52
CA LEU A 74 24.68 84.17 -104.18
C LEU A 74 23.59 85.25 -104.22
N GLU A 75 23.74 86.26 -105.07
CA GLU A 75 22.75 87.32 -105.24
C GLU A 75 21.42 86.77 -105.77
N ASP A 76 21.46 85.94 -106.81
CA ASP A 76 20.27 85.31 -107.38
C ASP A 76 19.56 84.38 -106.38
N ALA A 77 20.33 83.59 -105.63
CA ALA A 77 19.79 82.70 -104.61
C ALA A 77 19.17 83.50 -103.45
N PHE A 78 19.82 84.59 -103.01
CA PHE A 78 19.31 85.50 -102.00
C PHE A 78 17.99 86.14 -102.45
N MET A 79 17.93 86.65 -103.68
CA MET A 79 16.72 87.25 -104.25
C MET A 79 15.56 86.25 -104.36
N ARG A 80 15.84 84.97 -104.62
CA ARG A 80 14.82 83.90 -104.60
C ARG A 80 14.33 83.62 -103.19
N ALA A 81 15.25 83.43 -102.24
CA ALA A 81 14.89 83.14 -100.85
C ALA A 81 14.09 84.28 -100.20
N THR A 82 14.43 85.55 -100.48
CA THR A 82 13.65 86.71 -100.03
C THR A 82 12.21 86.68 -100.53
N ARG A 83 11.98 86.28 -101.79
CA ARG A 83 10.64 86.17 -102.37
C ARG A 83 9.84 85.02 -101.76
N ASP A 84 10.47 83.86 -101.56
CA ASP A 84 9.81 82.71 -100.94
C ASP A 84 9.37 83.03 -99.50
N PHE A 85 10.25 83.65 -98.71
CA PHE A 85 9.93 84.08 -97.34
C PHE A 85 8.82 85.15 -97.34
N ALA A 86 8.83 86.07 -98.30
CA ALA A 86 7.76 87.04 -98.46
C ALA A 86 6.40 86.38 -98.70
N GLU A 87 6.32 85.37 -99.56
CA GLU A 87 5.08 84.64 -99.80
C GLU A 87 4.56 83.94 -98.54
N HIS A 88 5.46 83.35 -97.75
CA HIS A 88 5.09 82.73 -96.47
C HIS A 88 4.56 83.74 -95.47
N PHE A 89 5.27 84.86 -95.25
CA PHE A 89 4.78 85.92 -94.37
C PHE A 89 3.47 86.53 -94.86
N LYS A 90 3.28 86.68 -96.17
CA LYS A 90 2.04 87.19 -96.76
C LYS A 90 0.86 86.26 -96.49
N LYS A 91 1.09 84.95 -96.55
CA LYS A 91 0.07 83.94 -96.22
C LYS A 91 -0.32 84.01 -94.75
N GLU A 92 0.64 83.98 -93.84
CA GLU A 92 0.38 84.08 -92.39
C GLU A 92 -0.34 85.38 -92.03
N HIS A 93 0.10 86.50 -92.61
CA HIS A 93 -0.55 87.80 -92.42
C HIS A 93 -2.01 87.80 -92.88
N LYS A 94 -2.30 87.19 -94.04
CA LYS A 94 -3.67 87.06 -94.56
C LYS A 94 -4.53 86.15 -93.66
N ASP A 95 -3.97 85.05 -93.19
CA ASP A 95 -4.67 84.11 -92.32
C ASP A 95 -5.03 84.77 -90.98
N VAL A 96 -4.11 85.52 -90.37
CA VAL A 96 -4.36 86.32 -89.16
C VAL A 96 -5.43 87.38 -89.38
N ILE A 97 -5.39 88.12 -90.50
CA ILE A 97 -6.42 89.12 -90.85
C ILE A 97 -7.79 88.46 -91.01
N SER A 98 -7.86 87.27 -91.62
CA SER A 98 -9.13 86.55 -91.78
C SER A 98 -9.77 86.15 -90.44
N MET A 99 -8.94 85.98 -89.40
CA MET A 99 -9.37 85.64 -88.04
C MET A 99 -9.62 86.87 -87.15
N ALA A 100 -9.36 88.08 -87.65
CA ALA A 100 -9.51 89.32 -86.90
C ALA A 100 -10.88 89.50 -86.21
N PRO A 101 -12.04 89.16 -86.82
CA PRO A 101 -13.33 89.31 -86.14
C PRO A 101 -13.45 88.47 -84.87
N LYS A 102 -12.86 87.27 -84.84
CA LYS A 102 -12.84 86.40 -83.65
C LYS A 102 -11.79 86.86 -82.65
N LEU A 103 -10.60 87.23 -83.11
CA LEU A 103 -9.54 87.76 -82.26
C LEU A 103 -9.94 89.07 -81.57
N GLU A 104 -10.77 89.91 -82.21
CA GLU A 104 -11.28 91.16 -81.63
C GLU A 104 -12.21 90.90 -80.42
N THR A 105 -12.92 89.76 -80.40
CA THR A 105 -13.75 89.37 -79.23
C THR A 105 -12.92 88.96 -78.02
N ILE A 106 -11.70 88.47 -78.25
CA ILE A 106 -10.78 88.02 -77.19
C ILE A 106 -9.89 89.20 -76.76
N LYS A 107 -9.31 89.95 -77.71
CA LYS A 107 -8.40 91.08 -77.49
C LYS A 107 -8.52 92.16 -78.60
N PRO A 108 -9.24 93.26 -78.36
CA PRO A 108 -9.54 94.24 -79.40
C PRO A 108 -8.37 95.20 -79.71
N ALA A 109 -7.47 95.49 -78.77
CA ALA A 109 -6.40 96.47 -78.97
C ALA A 109 -5.25 95.90 -79.83
N GLU A 110 -4.82 94.67 -79.53
CA GLU A 110 -3.76 93.94 -80.20
C GLU A 110 -4.20 93.49 -81.60
N THR A 111 -5.47 93.09 -81.75
CA THR A 111 -6.06 92.75 -83.05
C THR A 111 -6.13 93.97 -83.98
N LYS A 112 -6.46 95.16 -83.47
CA LYS A 112 -6.42 96.39 -84.27
C LYS A 112 -4.99 96.75 -84.69
N ALA A 113 -4.02 96.54 -83.80
CA ALA A 113 -2.61 96.78 -84.08
C ALA A 113 -2.09 95.85 -85.20
N ILE A 114 -2.40 94.55 -85.16
CA ILE A 114 -1.91 93.60 -86.18
C ILE A 114 -2.60 93.79 -87.53
N VAL A 115 -3.90 94.14 -87.55
CA VAL A 115 -4.66 94.44 -88.79
C VAL A 115 -4.18 95.73 -89.46
N SER A 116 -3.65 96.68 -88.70
CA SER A 116 -3.12 97.94 -89.24
C SER A 116 -1.77 97.80 -89.97
N ILE A 117 -1.11 96.64 -89.84
CA ILE A 117 0.16 96.38 -90.51
C ILE A 117 -0.10 96.08 -91.99
N SER A 118 0.50 96.85 -92.89
CA SER A 118 0.41 96.59 -94.33
C SER A 118 1.59 95.74 -94.81
N PHE A 119 1.32 94.67 -95.57
CA PHE A 119 2.37 93.86 -96.17
C PHE A 119 3.14 94.67 -97.24
N PRO A 120 4.49 94.72 -97.20
CA PRO A 120 5.27 95.50 -98.15
C PRO A 120 5.23 94.92 -99.58
N GLY A 121 5.33 95.78 -100.59
CA GLY A 121 5.50 95.36 -101.98
C GLY A 121 6.90 94.84 -102.23
N ILE A 122 7.04 93.54 -102.47
CA ILE A 122 8.30 92.84 -102.76
C ILE A 122 8.38 92.67 -104.28
N GLY A 123 9.37 93.28 -104.93
CA GLY A 123 9.58 93.24 -106.36
C GLY A 123 10.48 92.08 -106.79
N ALA A 124 11.76 92.38 -107.07
CA ALA A 124 12.73 91.41 -107.55
C ALA A 124 13.37 90.58 -106.41
N GLY A 125 13.21 91.01 -105.15
CA GLY A 125 13.85 90.39 -103.99
C GLY A 125 15.23 90.95 -103.68
N ASP A 126 15.54 92.15 -104.19
CA ASP A 126 16.81 92.83 -103.95
C ASP A 126 17.02 93.19 -102.46
N LEU A 127 18.19 93.74 -102.12
CA LEU A 127 18.51 94.11 -100.73
C LEU A 127 17.49 95.10 -100.13
N LYS A 128 16.90 95.98 -100.94
CA LYS A 128 15.88 96.94 -100.47
C LYS A 128 14.56 96.23 -100.17
N ASP A 129 14.16 95.27 -101.00
CA ASP A 129 12.99 94.44 -100.76
C ASP A 129 13.18 93.57 -99.50
N PHE A 130 14.39 93.04 -99.29
CA PHE A 130 14.74 92.29 -98.07
C PHE A 130 14.64 93.13 -96.79
N GLU A 131 15.18 94.35 -96.79
CA GLU A 131 15.10 95.25 -95.63
C GLU A 131 13.66 95.58 -95.25
N LYS A 132 12.80 95.86 -96.25
CA LYS A 132 11.36 96.07 -96.02
C LYS A 132 10.66 94.83 -95.46
N LEU A 133 11.01 93.63 -95.96
CA LEU A 133 10.46 92.38 -95.46
C LEU A 133 10.84 92.13 -94.00
N LEU A 134 12.11 92.39 -93.65
CA LEU A 134 12.62 92.21 -92.30
C LEU A 134 11.96 93.17 -91.31
N GLU A 135 11.75 94.43 -91.70
CA GLU A 135 11.03 95.41 -90.87
C GLU A 135 9.57 94.98 -90.64
N PHE A 136 8.86 94.59 -91.69
CA PHE A 136 7.50 94.04 -91.59
C PHE A 136 7.47 92.82 -90.66
N ALA A 137 8.37 91.85 -90.87
CA ALA A 137 8.39 90.60 -90.12
C ALA A 137 8.63 90.84 -88.62
N LYS A 138 9.50 91.78 -88.26
CA LYS A 138 9.76 92.17 -86.86
C LYS A 138 8.51 92.75 -86.19
N ILE A 139 7.80 93.66 -86.87
CA ILE A 139 6.59 94.29 -86.33
C ILE A 139 5.45 93.27 -86.22
N PHE A 140 5.23 92.47 -87.28
CA PHE A 140 4.18 91.47 -87.35
C PHE A 140 4.37 90.35 -86.31
N SER A 141 5.57 89.77 -86.22
CA SER A 141 5.87 88.69 -85.27
C SER A 141 5.69 89.11 -83.82
N LYS A 142 6.11 90.34 -83.47
CA LYS A 142 5.94 90.86 -82.10
C LYS A 142 4.48 90.88 -81.68
N GLN A 143 3.57 91.32 -82.55
CA GLN A 143 2.14 91.36 -82.25
C GLN A 143 1.53 89.94 -82.29
N HIS A 144 1.94 89.12 -83.25
CA HIS A 144 1.44 87.75 -83.40
C HIS A 144 1.71 86.88 -82.16
N VAL A 145 2.94 86.91 -81.64
CA VAL A 145 3.35 86.09 -80.48
C VAL A 145 2.55 86.46 -79.23
N VAL A 146 2.31 87.77 -78.98
CA VAL A 146 1.53 88.24 -77.83
C VAL A 146 0.11 87.69 -77.89
N ILE A 147 -0.55 87.81 -79.06
CA ILE A 147 -1.91 87.30 -79.26
C ILE A 147 -1.95 85.78 -79.07
N GLN A 148 -0.97 85.04 -79.61
CA GLN A 148 -0.94 83.58 -79.51
C GLN A 148 -0.75 83.09 -78.07
N GLN A 149 0.13 83.71 -77.30
CA GLN A 149 0.40 83.33 -75.90
C GLN A 149 -0.84 83.54 -75.02
N ASP A 150 -1.51 84.68 -75.17
CA ASP A 150 -2.70 84.99 -74.38
C ASP A 150 -3.87 84.05 -74.72
N VAL A 151 -4.14 83.81 -76.01
CA VAL A 151 -5.18 82.87 -76.43
C VAL A 151 -4.89 81.47 -75.89
N SER A 152 -3.63 81.01 -75.93
CA SER A 152 -3.25 79.71 -75.39
C SER A 152 -3.53 79.59 -73.88
N ARG A 153 -3.25 80.64 -73.09
CA ARG A 153 -3.52 80.67 -71.64
C ARG A 153 -5.01 80.55 -71.34
N ASP A 154 -5.85 81.31 -72.04
CA ASP A 154 -7.29 81.34 -71.78
C ASP A 154 -7.96 80.00 -72.15
N VAL A 155 -7.53 79.38 -73.25
CA VAL A 155 -7.97 78.02 -73.64
C VAL A 155 -7.57 76.98 -72.59
N LYS A 156 -6.34 77.06 -72.06
CA LYS A 156 -5.85 76.15 -71.01
C LYS A 156 -6.65 76.27 -69.72
N SER A 157 -6.90 77.49 -69.25
CA SER A 157 -7.74 77.72 -68.07
C SER A 157 -9.11 77.08 -68.22
N THR A 158 -9.72 77.22 -69.40
CA THR A 158 -11.04 76.64 -69.69
C THR A 158 -11.00 75.10 -69.69
N LEU A 159 -9.96 74.49 -70.26
CA LEU A 159 -9.78 73.03 -70.26
C LEU A 159 -9.64 72.47 -68.84
N ASP A 160 -8.79 73.10 -68.01
CA ASP A 160 -8.50 72.66 -66.65
C ASP A 160 -9.75 72.80 -65.75
N GLU A 161 -10.49 73.90 -65.87
CA GLU A 161 -11.76 74.11 -65.15
C GLU A 161 -12.81 73.06 -65.51
N ASN A 162 -12.96 72.73 -66.79
CA ASN A 162 -13.91 71.71 -67.23
C ASN A 162 -13.52 70.32 -66.70
N LYS A 163 -12.23 69.96 -66.71
CA LYS A 163 -11.75 68.68 -66.17
C LYS A 163 -12.06 68.52 -64.68
N ALA A 164 -11.78 69.55 -63.87
CA ALA A 164 -12.09 69.53 -62.45
C ALA A 164 -13.59 69.40 -62.18
N THR A 165 -14.42 70.04 -63.02
CA THR A 165 -15.88 69.96 -62.92
C THR A 165 -16.40 68.56 -63.26
N VAL A 166 -15.87 67.91 -64.31
CA VAL A 166 -16.22 66.54 -64.68
C VAL A 166 -15.90 65.56 -63.54
N GLU A 167 -14.70 65.64 -62.97
CA GLU A 167 -14.29 64.75 -61.87
C GLU A 167 -15.20 64.91 -60.63
N THR A 168 -15.59 66.15 -60.32
CA THR A 168 -16.52 66.43 -59.22
C THR A 168 -17.92 65.87 -59.51
N TYR A 169 -18.41 66.01 -60.74
CA TYR A 169 -19.76 65.61 -61.10
C TYR A 169 -19.89 64.08 -61.23
N GLU A 170 -18.88 63.40 -61.78
CA GLU A 170 -18.87 61.93 -61.94
C GLU A 170 -18.99 61.17 -60.60
N ARG A 171 -18.67 61.81 -59.46
CA ARG A 171 -18.88 61.25 -58.12
C ARG A 171 -20.36 61.15 -57.72
N HIS A 172 -21.24 61.91 -58.38
CA HIS A 172 -22.64 62.05 -57.97
C HIS A 172 -23.64 61.77 -59.11
N ILE A 173 -23.26 62.00 -60.37
CA ILE A 173 -24.09 61.73 -61.55
C ILE A 173 -23.26 61.06 -62.65
N THR A 174 -23.92 60.31 -63.53
CA THR A 174 -23.27 59.80 -64.74
C THR A 174 -23.17 60.92 -65.78
N ILE A 175 -21.95 61.26 -66.19
CA ILE A 175 -21.69 62.23 -67.27
C ILE A 175 -21.57 61.48 -68.60
N ASP A 176 -22.32 61.93 -69.61
CA ASP A 176 -22.16 61.43 -70.97
C ASP A 176 -20.84 61.94 -71.57
N LYS A 177 -19.92 61.02 -71.80
CA LYS A 177 -18.57 61.32 -72.32
C LYS A 177 -18.59 61.80 -73.77
N SER A 178 -19.67 61.57 -74.54
CA SER A 178 -19.75 62.15 -75.89
C SER A 178 -19.98 63.67 -75.86
N GLU A 179 -20.71 64.17 -74.86
CA GLU A 179 -21.05 65.60 -74.71
C GLU A 179 -19.90 66.44 -74.14
N VAL A 180 -18.90 65.81 -73.53
CA VAL A 180 -17.66 66.45 -73.03
C VAL A 180 -16.40 65.86 -73.69
N SER A 181 -16.56 65.34 -74.90
CA SER A 181 -15.52 64.60 -75.61
C SER A 181 -14.25 65.44 -75.84
N THR A 182 -14.38 66.76 -75.99
CA THR A 182 -13.25 67.68 -76.18
C THR A 182 -12.41 67.78 -74.90
N THR A 183 -13.05 67.95 -73.75
CA THR A 183 -12.40 68.06 -72.42
C THR A 183 -11.67 66.76 -72.04
N VAL A 184 -12.26 65.61 -72.39
CA VAL A 184 -11.67 64.28 -72.11
C VAL A 184 -10.51 63.97 -73.06
N SER A 185 -10.58 64.38 -74.33
CA SER A 185 -9.61 63.97 -75.35
C SER A 185 -8.32 64.80 -75.37
N TYR A 186 -8.33 66.03 -74.86
CA TYR A 186 -7.18 66.93 -74.88
C TYR A 186 -6.44 66.95 -73.54
N GLU A 187 -5.15 66.61 -73.54
CA GLU A 187 -4.30 66.71 -72.35
C GLU A 187 -3.72 68.11 -72.15
N ASP A 188 -3.21 68.76 -73.20
CA ASP A 188 -2.59 70.10 -73.15
C ASP A 188 -2.84 70.91 -74.43
N VAL A 189 -2.51 72.21 -74.38
CA VAL A 189 -2.80 73.21 -75.42
C VAL A 189 -1.53 73.79 -76.08
N THR A 190 -0.35 73.37 -75.62
CA THR A 190 0.95 73.91 -76.04
C THR A 190 1.31 73.51 -77.47
N GLY A 191 1.82 74.45 -78.27
CA GLY A 191 2.31 74.18 -79.64
C GLY A 191 1.24 74.19 -80.74
N LEU A 192 -0.03 74.44 -80.41
CA LEU A 192 -1.10 74.60 -81.38
C LEU A 192 -1.02 75.95 -82.11
N SER A 193 -1.41 75.96 -83.38
CA SER A 193 -1.51 77.17 -84.17
C SER A 193 -2.64 78.07 -83.64
N MET A 194 -2.57 79.39 -83.90
CA MET A 194 -3.61 80.33 -83.46
C MET A 194 -5.00 79.93 -83.96
N LYS A 195 -5.08 79.35 -85.17
CA LYS A 195 -6.32 78.83 -85.76
C LYS A 195 -6.89 77.64 -84.97
N ASP A 196 -6.03 76.70 -84.60
CA ASP A 196 -6.44 75.48 -83.87
C ASP A 196 -6.83 75.81 -82.43
N LEU A 197 -6.13 76.78 -81.80
CA LEU A 197 -6.48 77.28 -80.47
C LEU A 197 -7.89 77.88 -80.42
N ILE A 198 -8.26 78.69 -81.41
CA ILE A 198 -9.60 79.30 -81.49
C ILE A 198 -10.68 78.22 -81.69
N LEU A 199 -10.42 77.22 -82.54
CA LEU A 199 -11.37 76.12 -82.77
C LEU A 199 -11.55 75.24 -81.51
N LEU A 200 -10.46 74.99 -80.78
CA LEU A 200 -10.49 74.27 -79.52
C LEU A 200 -11.26 75.05 -78.45
N HIS A 201 -11.05 76.37 -78.36
CA HIS A 201 -11.78 77.23 -77.44
C HIS A 201 -13.30 77.16 -77.65
N ASP A 202 -13.74 77.30 -78.91
CA ASP A 202 -15.16 77.25 -79.27
C ASP A 202 -15.81 75.92 -78.81
N LYS A 203 -15.09 74.80 -78.94
CA LYS A 203 -15.54 73.48 -78.50
C LYS A 203 -15.53 73.33 -76.97
N LEU A 204 -14.48 73.78 -76.28
CA LEU A 204 -14.43 73.72 -74.81
C LEU A 204 -15.52 74.58 -74.15
N LEU A 205 -15.91 75.69 -74.77
CA LEU A 205 -17.06 76.48 -74.33
C LEU A 205 -18.40 75.75 -74.53
N GLN A 206 -18.51 74.82 -75.49
CA GLN A 206 -19.69 73.96 -75.64
C GLN A 206 -19.74 72.90 -74.53
N ASP A 207 -18.63 72.21 -74.29
CA ASP A 207 -18.49 71.27 -73.16
C ASP A 207 -18.84 71.95 -71.82
N ARG A 208 -18.35 73.18 -71.61
CA ARG A 208 -18.66 73.97 -70.40
C ARG A 208 -20.14 74.26 -70.23
N LYS A 209 -20.85 74.61 -71.32
CA LYS A 209 -22.30 74.84 -71.27
C LYS A 209 -23.08 73.59 -70.88
N TYR A 210 -22.65 72.42 -71.34
CA TYR A 210 -23.24 71.15 -70.94
C TYR A 210 -23.06 70.89 -69.44
N LEU A 211 -21.83 71.08 -68.93
CA LEU A 211 -21.52 70.94 -67.51
C LEU A 211 -22.28 71.94 -66.64
N ASP A 212 -22.35 73.22 -67.05
CA ASP A 212 -23.13 74.24 -66.34
C ASP A 212 -24.62 73.86 -66.26
N GLY A 213 -25.18 73.24 -67.32
CA GLY A 213 -26.57 72.76 -67.34
C GLY A 213 -26.86 71.61 -66.36
N ARG A 214 -25.84 70.89 -65.88
CA ARG A 214 -25.98 69.78 -64.90
C ARG A 214 -25.73 70.21 -63.45
N LYS A 215 -25.27 71.44 -63.23
CA LYS A 215 -24.89 71.95 -61.91
C LYS A 215 -26.00 71.84 -60.86
N ASP A 216 -27.23 72.19 -61.22
CA ASP A 216 -28.37 72.18 -60.31
C ASP A 216 -28.77 70.76 -59.90
N GLU A 217 -28.64 69.80 -60.83
CA GLU A 217 -28.92 68.39 -60.59
C GLU A 217 -27.90 67.79 -59.60
N VAL A 218 -26.61 68.06 -59.80
CA VAL A 218 -25.54 67.64 -58.88
C VAL A 218 -25.71 68.28 -57.52
N SER A 219 -26.00 69.59 -57.46
CA SER A 219 -26.18 70.31 -56.20
C SER A 219 -27.35 69.74 -55.39
N ARG A 220 -28.46 69.40 -56.04
CA ARG A 220 -29.62 68.78 -55.37
C ARG A 220 -29.29 67.38 -54.83
N LEU A 221 -28.63 66.54 -55.63
CA LEU A 221 -28.29 65.17 -55.23
C LEU A 221 -27.25 65.17 -54.10
N LEU A 222 -26.19 65.97 -54.24
CA LEU A 222 -25.16 66.14 -53.21
C LEU A 222 -25.78 66.68 -51.91
N GLY A 223 -26.63 67.70 -51.97
CA GLY A 223 -27.34 68.21 -50.80
C GLY A 223 -28.16 67.15 -50.07
N SER A 224 -28.93 66.34 -50.82
CA SER A 224 -29.72 65.24 -50.24
C SER A 224 -28.83 64.14 -49.64
N SER A 225 -27.72 63.80 -50.32
CA SER A 225 -26.77 62.79 -49.87
C SER A 225 -26.05 63.23 -48.60
N LEU A 226 -25.64 64.50 -48.50
CA LEU A 226 -24.94 65.03 -47.33
C LEU A 226 -25.81 65.04 -46.08
N VAL A 227 -27.07 65.44 -46.20
CA VAL A 227 -28.02 65.40 -45.07
C VAL A 227 -28.20 63.95 -44.60
N SER A 228 -28.48 63.03 -45.53
CA SER A 228 -28.64 61.60 -45.21
C SER A 228 -27.39 61.00 -44.55
N ASP A 229 -26.20 61.30 -45.08
CA ASP A 229 -24.94 60.80 -44.53
C ASP A 229 -24.60 61.39 -43.17
N THR A 230 -24.96 62.65 -42.94
CA THR A 230 -24.77 63.31 -41.64
C THR A 230 -25.70 62.71 -40.59
N ASP A 231 -26.97 62.42 -40.95
CA ASP A 231 -27.93 61.75 -40.07
C ASP A 231 -27.49 60.31 -39.74
N SER A 232 -27.00 59.57 -40.74
CA SER A 232 -26.45 58.22 -40.54
C SER A 232 -25.23 58.22 -39.61
N LEU A 233 -24.33 59.19 -39.78
CA LEU A 233 -23.18 59.37 -38.90
C LEU A 233 -23.61 59.78 -37.48
N GLN A 234 -24.64 60.63 -37.35
CA GLN A 234 -25.21 61.02 -36.05
C GLN A 234 -25.81 59.82 -35.32
N ALA A 235 -26.58 58.96 -36.00
CA ALA A 235 -27.09 57.72 -35.42
C ALA A 235 -25.97 56.76 -34.99
N SER A 236 -24.88 56.70 -35.78
CA SER A 236 -23.68 55.94 -35.44
C SER A 236 -22.99 56.48 -34.18
N VAL A 237 -22.90 57.80 -34.03
CA VAL A 237 -22.37 58.48 -32.83
C VAL A 237 -23.20 58.19 -31.58
N GLU A 238 -24.53 58.26 -31.69
CA GLU A 238 -25.43 57.96 -30.57
C GLU A 238 -25.33 56.49 -30.14
N THR A 239 -25.19 55.59 -31.11
CA THR A 239 -24.95 54.17 -30.85
C THR A 239 -23.60 53.95 -30.17
N ALA A 240 -22.53 54.58 -30.66
CA ALA A 240 -21.20 54.53 -30.04
C ALA A 240 -21.23 55.01 -28.58
N SER A 241 -21.91 56.13 -28.32
CA SER A 241 -22.04 56.70 -26.99
C SER A 241 -22.86 55.81 -26.05
N ARG A 242 -23.95 55.18 -26.55
CA ARG A 242 -24.74 54.21 -25.77
C ARG A 242 -23.92 52.97 -25.40
N LEU A 243 -23.00 52.54 -26.28
CA LEU A 243 -22.07 51.44 -26.02
C LEU A 243 -20.90 51.83 -25.10
N GLY A 244 -20.80 53.09 -24.67
CA GLY A 244 -19.80 53.56 -23.71
C GLY A 244 -18.58 54.25 -24.31
N LEU A 245 -18.58 54.58 -25.61
CA LEU A 245 -17.51 55.37 -26.21
C LEU A 245 -17.65 56.85 -25.78
N GLU A 246 -16.68 57.35 -25.03
CA GLU A 246 -16.60 58.77 -24.67
C GLU A 246 -16.23 59.62 -25.89
N LEU A 247 -17.23 60.23 -26.51
CA LEU A 247 -17.05 61.19 -27.58
C LEU A 247 -17.02 62.62 -27.01
N PRO A 248 -16.12 63.51 -27.49
CA PRO A 248 -16.15 64.91 -27.11
C PRO A 248 -17.53 65.53 -27.39
N ILE A 249 -18.07 66.28 -26.42
CA ILE A 249 -19.39 66.92 -26.53
C ILE A 249 -19.49 67.76 -27.83
N GLU A 250 -18.39 68.39 -28.21
CA GLU A 250 -18.24 69.20 -29.43
C GLU A 250 -18.46 68.41 -30.73
N PHE A 251 -18.18 67.10 -30.76
CA PHE A 251 -18.29 66.28 -31.97
C PHE A 251 -19.74 66.14 -32.44
N SER A 252 -20.66 65.86 -31.50
CA SER A 252 -22.09 65.80 -31.80
C SER A 252 -22.67 67.15 -32.24
N GLN A 253 -22.12 68.26 -31.69
CA GLN A 253 -22.50 69.62 -32.07
C GLN A 253 -21.99 69.96 -33.47
N GLN A 254 -20.76 69.55 -33.81
CA GLN A 254 -20.19 69.71 -35.15
C GLN A 254 -21.04 69.00 -36.22
N LEU A 255 -21.51 67.77 -35.98
CA LEU A 255 -22.38 67.06 -36.92
C LEU A 255 -23.73 67.77 -37.12
N ARG A 256 -24.35 68.29 -36.05
CA ARG A 256 -25.58 69.09 -36.18
C ARG A 256 -25.38 70.38 -36.97
N LEU A 257 -24.22 71.03 -36.81
CA LEU A 257 -23.86 72.21 -37.60
C LEU A 257 -23.68 71.83 -39.08
N LEU A 258 -22.99 70.72 -39.37
CA LEU A 258 -22.84 70.20 -40.73
C LEU A 258 -24.18 69.89 -41.41
N ALA A 259 -25.11 69.23 -40.70
CA ALA A 259 -26.44 68.94 -41.22
C ALA A 259 -27.23 70.22 -41.52
N ARG A 260 -27.18 71.20 -40.61
CA ARG A 260 -27.85 72.51 -40.77
C ARG A 260 -27.28 73.29 -41.94
N ASP A 261 -25.95 73.32 -42.06
CA ASP A 261 -25.26 74.09 -43.08
C ASP A 261 -25.41 73.39 -44.45
N GLY A 262 -25.45 72.05 -44.49
CA GLY A 262 -25.76 71.27 -45.69
C GLY A 262 -27.17 71.49 -46.22
N ALA A 263 -28.16 71.61 -45.33
CA ALA A 263 -29.54 71.93 -45.71
C ALA A 263 -29.74 73.38 -46.21
N LYS A 264 -28.80 74.28 -45.90
CA LYS A 264 -28.86 75.71 -46.27
C LYS A 264 -27.96 76.08 -47.44
N ALA A 265 -26.99 75.24 -47.79
CA ALA A 265 -26.07 75.49 -48.88
C ALA A 265 -26.84 75.63 -50.20
N GLN A 266 -26.61 76.74 -50.90
CA GLN A 266 -27.26 77.04 -52.18
C GLN A 266 -26.29 76.92 -53.35
N THR A 267 -25.00 76.79 -53.05
CA THR A 267 -23.94 76.67 -54.06
C THR A 267 -23.24 75.33 -53.97
N LEU A 268 -22.82 74.80 -55.11
CA LEU A 268 -22.07 73.55 -55.18
C LEU A 268 -20.75 73.61 -54.38
N THR A 269 -20.09 74.75 -54.36
CA THR A 269 -18.83 74.94 -53.62
C THR A 269 -19.02 74.80 -52.12
N GLU A 270 -20.11 75.33 -51.57
CA GLU A 270 -20.47 75.14 -50.15
C GLU A 270 -20.75 73.66 -49.85
N LEU A 271 -21.50 72.99 -50.72
CA LEU A 271 -21.82 71.57 -50.57
C LEU A 271 -20.57 70.68 -50.56
N VAL A 272 -19.62 70.90 -51.49
CA VAL A 272 -18.34 70.16 -51.53
C VAL A 272 -17.47 70.44 -50.31
N SER A 273 -17.50 71.67 -49.76
CA SER A 273 -16.80 71.97 -48.51
C SER A 273 -17.36 71.17 -47.34
N ILE A 274 -18.69 71.09 -47.25
CA ILE A 274 -19.41 70.34 -46.21
C ILE A 274 -19.15 68.84 -46.36
N GLU A 275 -19.09 68.31 -47.59
CA GLU A 275 -18.70 66.92 -47.86
C GLU A 275 -17.33 66.57 -47.29
N ASN A 276 -16.32 67.42 -47.52
CA ASN A 276 -14.98 67.22 -46.99
C ASN A 276 -14.93 67.26 -45.45
N GLN A 277 -15.70 68.17 -44.84
CA GLN A 277 -15.82 68.24 -43.38
C GLN A 277 -16.51 66.98 -42.81
N LEU A 278 -17.57 66.50 -43.47
CA LEU A 278 -18.27 65.27 -43.10
C LEU A 278 -17.35 64.05 -43.22
N HIS A 279 -16.59 63.94 -44.30
CA HIS A 279 -15.61 62.88 -44.49
C HIS A 279 -14.53 62.88 -43.39
N THR A 280 -14.04 64.06 -43.00
CA THR A 280 -13.09 64.21 -41.89
C THR A 280 -13.69 63.71 -40.57
N SER A 281 -14.96 64.02 -40.30
CA SER A 281 -15.68 63.51 -39.13
C SER A 281 -15.85 61.99 -39.17
N LYS A 282 -16.17 61.40 -40.33
CA LYS A 282 -16.23 59.94 -40.51
C LYS A 282 -14.90 59.26 -40.15
N ILE A 283 -13.77 59.81 -40.61
CA ILE A 283 -12.43 59.29 -40.29
C ILE A 283 -12.15 59.37 -38.78
N LYS A 284 -12.45 60.51 -38.15
CA LYS A 284 -12.23 60.69 -36.70
C LYS A 284 -12.98 59.65 -35.88
N LEU A 285 -14.28 59.45 -36.12
CA LEU A 285 -15.07 58.44 -35.42
C LEU A 285 -14.55 57.03 -35.69
N GLY A 286 -14.19 56.74 -36.94
CA GLY A 286 -13.57 55.46 -37.31
C GLY A 286 -12.31 55.18 -36.50
N ASN A 287 -11.38 56.14 -36.41
CA ASN A 287 -10.13 55.97 -35.65
C ASN A 287 -10.38 55.79 -34.15
N MET A 288 -11.28 56.57 -33.54
CA MET A 288 -11.63 56.41 -32.13
C MET A 288 -12.19 55.01 -31.83
N LEU A 289 -13.04 54.47 -32.71
CA LEU A 289 -13.56 53.11 -32.57
C LEU A 289 -12.44 52.06 -32.71
N ARG A 290 -11.55 52.21 -33.70
CA ARG A 290 -10.41 51.30 -33.88
C ARG A 290 -9.51 51.27 -32.65
N ASP A 291 -9.14 52.44 -32.14
CA ASP A 291 -8.26 52.57 -30.98
C ASP A 291 -8.91 51.93 -29.75
N LYS A 292 -10.21 52.16 -29.52
CA LYS A 292 -10.90 51.57 -28.38
C LYS A 292 -11.03 50.04 -28.51
N ILE A 293 -11.35 49.51 -29.69
CA ILE A 293 -11.42 48.05 -29.94
C ILE A 293 -10.07 47.38 -29.64
N ILE A 294 -8.97 47.97 -30.13
CA ILE A 294 -7.61 47.45 -29.91
C ILE A 294 -7.26 47.49 -28.42
N ASN A 295 -7.49 48.64 -27.77
CA ASN A 295 -7.09 48.85 -26.39
C ASN A 295 -7.92 48.02 -25.41
N MET A 296 -9.21 47.78 -25.66
CA MET A 296 -10.07 47.08 -24.69
C MET A 296 -9.63 45.63 -24.44
N LYS A 297 -9.14 44.92 -25.47
CA LYS A 297 -8.52 43.60 -25.29
C LYS A 297 -7.31 43.69 -24.37
N HIS A 298 -6.44 44.67 -24.59
CA HIS A 298 -5.22 44.85 -23.82
C HIS A 298 -5.51 45.27 -22.38
N GLU A 299 -6.39 46.24 -22.17
CA GLU A 299 -6.85 46.74 -20.87
C GLU A 299 -7.43 45.61 -20.01
N VAL A 300 -8.36 44.83 -20.54
CA VAL A 300 -8.98 43.71 -19.80
C VAL A 300 -7.95 42.62 -19.49
N THR A 301 -7.12 42.23 -20.48
CA THR A 301 -6.11 41.19 -20.27
C THR A 301 -5.06 41.62 -19.26
N GLN A 302 -4.59 42.86 -19.33
CA GLN A 302 -3.56 43.38 -18.44
C GLN A 302 -4.06 43.49 -17.00
N LYS A 303 -5.30 43.97 -16.77
CA LYS A 303 -5.89 44.01 -15.43
C LYS A 303 -5.97 42.62 -14.76
N ILE A 304 -6.24 41.59 -15.54
CA ILE A 304 -6.33 40.21 -15.05
C ILE A 304 -4.93 39.63 -14.76
N VAL A 305 -3.96 39.91 -15.64
CA VAL A 305 -2.56 39.44 -15.50
C VAL A 305 -1.82 40.15 -14.38
N ASP A 306 -1.91 41.47 -14.29
CA ASP A 306 -1.27 42.27 -13.24
C ASP A 306 -1.84 41.92 -11.85
N GLY A 307 -3.07 41.41 -11.81
CA GLY A 307 -3.67 40.82 -10.62
C GLY A 307 -3.47 39.31 -10.44
N GLY A 308 -2.50 38.70 -11.15
CA GLY A 308 -1.97 37.38 -10.83
C GLY A 308 -2.76 36.17 -11.35
N ILE A 309 -3.79 36.36 -12.17
CA ILE A 309 -4.50 35.26 -12.85
C ILE A 309 -3.85 35.05 -14.23
N PRO A 310 -3.23 33.89 -14.50
CA PRO A 310 -2.61 33.65 -15.80
C PRO A 310 -3.66 33.60 -16.91
N THR A 311 -3.32 34.18 -18.07
CA THR A 311 -4.17 34.21 -19.28
C THR A 311 -4.54 32.83 -19.83
N THR A 312 -3.83 31.79 -19.40
CA THR A 312 -4.07 30.37 -19.73
C THR A 312 -5.03 29.66 -18.80
N SER A 313 -5.50 30.31 -17.73
CA SER A 313 -6.55 29.75 -16.89
C SER A 313 -7.86 29.71 -17.68
N ASN A 314 -8.61 28.60 -17.60
CA ASN A 314 -9.92 28.41 -18.26
C ASN A 314 -11.01 29.42 -17.82
N VAL A 315 -10.63 30.41 -17.00
CA VAL A 315 -11.48 31.40 -16.35
C VAL A 315 -11.81 32.58 -17.27
N ILE A 316 -10.97 32.85 -18.28
CA ILE A 316 -11.15 34.01 -19.18
C ILE A 316 -11.73 33.52 -20.52
N PRO A 317 -12.96 33.92 -20.87
CA PRO A 317 -13.51 33.68 -22.21
C PRO A 317 -12.56 34.19 -23.30
N THR A 318 -12.45 33.48 -24.41
CA THR A 318 -11.59 33.90 -25.52
C THR A 318 -12.13 35.18 -26.18
N PRO A 319 -11.27 36.18 -26.44
CA PRO A 319 -11.69 37.41 -27.09
C PRO A 319 -12.17 37.12 -28.52
N PRO A 320 -13.25 37.78 -28.98
CA PRO A 320 -13.77 37.58 -30.33
C PRO A 320 -12.74 38.03 -31.37
N SER A 321 -12.69 37.34 -32.53
CA SER A 321 -11.88 37.77 -33.66
C SER A 321 -12.56 38.96 -34.34
N VAL A 322 -12.02 40.15 -34.12
CA VAL A 322 -12.51 41.39 -34.75
C VAL A 322 -11.45 41.95 -35.69
N SER A 323 -11.88 42.22 -36.92
CA SER A 323 -11.09 42.90 -37.94
C SER A 323 -11.27 44.41 -37.79
N VAL A 324 -10.19 45.16 -37.99
CA VAL A 324 -10.13 46.61 -37.73
C VAL A 324 -9.68 47.39 -38.98
N GLU A 325 -9.13 46.68 -39.97
CA GLU A 325 -8.55 47.26 -41.18
C GLU A 325 -9.59 47.40 -42.30
N GLY A 326 -9.67 48.58 -42.92
CA GLY A 326 -10.53 48.84 -44.09
C GLY A 326 -12.04 48.90 -43.83
N GLU A 327 -12.50 48.64 -42.61
CA GLU A 327 -13.93 48.57 -42.28
C GLU A 327 -14.59 49.96 -42.12
N GLY A 328 -15.83 50.07 -42.60
CA GLY A 328 -16.69 51.24 -42.39
C GLY A 328 -17.22 51.34 -40.95
N ILE A 329 -17.74 52.51 -40.58
CA ILE A 329 -18.14 52.85 -39.19
C ILE A 329 -19.15 51.84 -38.61
N ALA A 330 -20.12 51.36 -39.41
CA ALA A 330 -21.11 50.39 -38.94
C ALA A 330 -20.50 49.03 -38.56
N ALA A 331 -19.52 48.55 -39.33
CA ALA A 331 -18.80 47.31 -39.04
C ALA A 331 -17.91 47.49 -37.79
N LEU A 332 -17.21 48.64 -37.67
CA LEU A 332 -16.46 48.98 -36.47
C LEU A 332 -17.35 49.05 -35.21
N LEU A 333 -18.58 49.59 -35.32
CA LEU A 333 -19.54 49.60 -34.21
C LEU A 333 -19.99 48.20 -33.80
N SER A 334 -20.27 47.32 -34.78
CA SER A 334 -20.60 45.92 -34.49
C SER A 334 -19.43 45.20 -33.82
N SER A 335 -18.20 45.47 -34.26
CA SER A 335 -16.97 44.94 -33.67
C SER A 335 -16.77 45.44 -32.24
N TYR A 336 -17.02 46.73 -31.99
CA TYR A 336 -16.99 47.32 -30.65
C TYR A 336 -18.04 46.70 -29.72
N GLN A 337 -19.29 46.53 -30.19
CA GLN A 337 -20.35 45.89 -29.40
C GLN A 337 -19.97 44.47 -28.96
N ARG A 338 -19.42 43.64 -29.85
CA ARG A 338 -18.96 42.27 -29.52
C ARG A 338 -17.86 42.29 -28.46
N MET A 339 -16.96 43.27 -28.53
CA MET A 339 -15.91 43.44 -27.53
C MET A 339 -16.50 43.82 -26.17
N VAL A 340 -17.53 44.68 -26.12
CA VAL A 340 -18.22 45.07 -24.86
C VAL A 340 -18.96 43.88 -24.25
N GLU A 341 -19.62 43.08 -25.09
CA GLU A 341 -20.27 41.83 -24.65
C GLU A 341 -19.23 40.84 -24.07
N TRP A 342 -18.06 40.72 -24.69
CA TRP A 342 -16.95 39.91 -24.17
C TRP A 342 -16.46 40.41 -22.81
N GLU A 343 -16.28 41.73 -22.61
CA GLU A 343 -15.93 42.28 -21.29
C GLU A 343 -17.01 41.91 -20.24
N GLY A 344 -18.29 41.98 -20.60
CA GLY A 344 -19.38 41.52 -19.75
C GLY A 344 -19.29 40.03 -19.38
N GLN A 345 -18.97 39.17 -20.35
CA GLN A 345 -18.75 37.74 -20.11
C GLN A 345 -17.57 37.49 -19.17
N VAL A 346 -16.47 38.23 -19.33
CA VAL A 346 -15.30 38.17 -18.44
C VAL A 346 -15.69 38.53 -16.99
N ARG A 347 -16.50 39.59 -16.79
CA ARG A 347 -16.99 39.96 -15.46
C ARG A 347 -17.86 38.86 -14.84
N ILE A 348 -18.73 38.22 -15.63
CA ILE A 348 -19.59 37.12 -15.14
C ILE A 348 -18.74 35.91 -14.73
N ALA A 349 -17.81 35.47 -15.59
CA ALA A 349 -16.94 34.33 -15.32
C ALA A 349 -16.07 34.55 -14.08
N LEU A 350 -15.45 35.73 -13.94
CA LEU A 350 -14.69 36.10 -12.75
C LEU A 350 -15.56 36.09 -11.49
N ARG A 351 -16.79 36.61 -11.58
CA ARG A 351 -17.72 36.62 -10.46
C ARG A 351 -18.11 35.20 -10.04
N GLU A 352 -18.45 34.32 -10.97
CA GLU A 352 -18.78 32.91 -10.66
C GLU A 352 -17.62 32.21 -9.97
N GLN A 353 -16.41 32.35 -10.50
CA GLN A 353 -15.19 31.79 -9.91
C GLN A 353 -14.94 32.29 -8.49
N ILE A 354 -15.13 33.60 -8.24
CA ILE A 354 -14.97 34.19 -6.92
C ILE A 354 -16.05 33.68 -5.97
N PHE A 355 -17.29 33.48 -6.44
CA PHE A 355 -18.35 32.89 -5.62
C PHE A 355 -18.02 31.45 -5.20
N GLU A 356 -17.49 30.63 -6.09
CA GLU A 356 -17.03 29.26 -5.76
C GLU A 356 -15.91 29.29 -4.72
N LEU A 357 -14.89 30.13 -4.92
CA LEU A 357 -13.78 30.31 -3.96
C LEU A 357 -14.27 30.80 -2.60
N LEU A 358 -15.18 31.77 -2.57
CA LEU A 358 -15.75 32.27 -1.31
C LEU A 358 -16.62 31.22 -0.62
N ASP A 359 -17.29 30.33 -1.37
CA ASP A 359 -18.06 29.21 -0.81
C ASP A 359 -17.14 28.14 -0.20
N ASP A 360 -16.01 27.84 -0.85
CA ASP A 360 -14.98 26.94 -0.29
C ASP A 360 -14.36 27.51 0.99
N VAL A 361 -14.02 28.81 1.01
CA VAL A 361 -13.55 29.49 2.22
C VAL A 361 -14.65 29.53 3.29
N GLU A 362 -15.92 29.67 2.94
CA GLU A 362 -17.05 29.62 3.88
C GLU A 362 -17.16 28.26 4.55
N LYS A 363 -17.08 27.16 3.79
CA LYS A 363 -17.04 25.79 4.33
C LYS A 363 -15.84 25.54 5.22
N ALA A 364 -14.69 26.13 4.91
CA ALA A 364 -13.50 26.06 5.77
C ALA A 364 -13.77 26.64 7.18
N THR A 365 -14.68 27.62 7.31
CA THR A 365 -15.05 28.22 8.60
C THR A 365 -15.94 27.33 9.48
N GLU A 366 -16.56 26.28 8.92
CA GLU A 366 -17.37 25.34 9.70
C GLU A 366 -16.51 24.42 10.57
N VAL A 367 -15.24 24.21 10.18
CA VAL A 367 -14.29 23.30 10.85
C VAL A 367 -12.97 24.01 11.19
N PRO A 368 -12.98 25.08 12.01
CA PRO A 368 -11.85 26.01 12.17
C PRO A 368 -10.59 25.36 12.75
N ASN A 369 -10.73 24.30 13.55
CA ASN A 369 -9.59 23.59 14.14
C ASN A 369 -8.78 22.82 13.09
N ASP A 370 -9.46 22.18 12.13
CA ASP A 370 -8.80 21.36 11.09
C ASP A 370 -8.27 22.24 9.93
N THR A 371 -8.82 23.44 9.74
CA THR A 371 -8.41 24.40 8.70
C THR A 371 -7.41 25.47 9.18
N GLY A 372 -7.16 25.53 10.49
CA GLY A 372 -6.21 26.46 11.12
C GLY A 372 -6.72 27.90 11.26
N ILE A 373 -8.03 28.12 11.17
CA ILE A 373 -8.65 29.45 11.26
C ILE A 373 -8.70 29.88 12.73
N LYS A 374 -7.92 30.92 13.07
CA LYS A 374 -7.88 31.48 14.44
C LYS A 374 -9.01 32.46 14.74
N ASP A 375 -9.52 33.14 13.71
CA ASP A 375 -10.57 34.16 13.85
C ASP A 375 -11.62 33.96 12.76
N VAL A 376 -12.67 33.21 13.09
CA VAL A 376 -13.78 32.89 12.19
C VAL A 376 -14.61 34.13 11.83
N VAL A 377 -14.67 35.12 12.74
CA VAL A 377 -15.54 36.29 12.56
C VAL A 377 -15.01 37.18 11.44
N THR A 378 -13.71 37.44 11.42
CA THR A 378 -13.09 38.26 10.36
C THR A 378 -13.15 37.61 9.00
N VAL A 379 -13.01 36.29 8.91
CA VAL A 379 -13.15 35.54 7.65
C VAL A 379 -14.59 35.61 7.13
N ARG A 380 -15.59 35.39 7.99
CA ARG A 380 -17.01 35.50 7.60
C ARG A 380 -17.42 36.92 7.23
N GLN A 381 -16.88 37.91 7.92
CA GLN A 381 -17.11 39.31 7.59
C GLN A 381 -16.52 39.66 6.22
N PHE A 382 -15.31 39.20 5.91
CA PHE A 382 -14.71 39.35 4.59
C PHE A 382 -15.54 38.68 3.49
N ILE A 383 -16.08 37.47 3.72
CA ILE A 383 -16.96 36.78 2.75
C ILE A 383 -18.22 37.60 2.50
N ALA A 384 -18.89 38.06 3.55
CA ALA A 384 -20.13 38.84 3.43
C ALA A 384 -19.90 40.18 2.70
N GLU A 385 -18.84 40.91 3.07
CA GLU A 385 -18.45 42.17 2.43
C GLU A 385 -18.11 41.93 0.94
N SER A 386 -17.34 40.88 0.63
CA SER A 386 -16.97 40.50 -0.74
C SER A 386 -18.17 40.09 -1.59
N LYS A 387 -19.07 39.23 -1.08
CA LYS A 387 -20.32 38.84 -1.77
C LYS A 387 -21.22 40.05 -2.05
N SER A 388 -21.20 41.06 -1.18
CA SER A 388 -21.94 42.31 -1.38
C SER A 388 -21.30 43.21 -2.45
N ALA A 389 -19.98 43.36 -2.42
CA ALA A 389 -19.21 44.21 -3.34
C ALA A 389 -19.23 43.68 -4.78
N LEU A 390 -19.20 42.35 -4.96
CA LEU A 390 -19.22 41.67 -6.28
C LEU A 390 -20.42 42.01 -7.17
N LYS A 391 -21.50 42.58 -6.62
CA LYS A 391 -22.67 42.97 -7.42
C LYS A 391 -22.38 44.13 -8.36
N ASN A 392 -21.52 45.07 -7.93
CA ASN A 392 -21.24 46.31 -8.65
C ASN A 392 -19.73 46.53 -8.90
N ALA A 393 -18.88 45.59 -8.50
CA ALA A 393 -17.43 45.70 -8.63
C ALA A 393 -16.98 45.76 -10.09
N ASP A 394 -15.96 46.56 -10.36
CA ASP A 394 -15.21 46.50 -11.62
C ASP A 394 -14.18 45.36 -11.59
N ILE A 395 -13.64 45.01 -12.75
CA ILE A 395 -12.68 43.90 -12.92
C ILE A 395 -11.52 44.00 -11.92
N ASP A 396 -10.97 45.19 -11.69
CA ASP A 396 -9.85 45.40 -10.75
C ASP A 396 -10.19 45.02 -9.30
N GLU A 397 -11.42 45.33 -8.88
CA GLU A 397 -11.89 45.03 -7.52
C GLU A 397 -12.25 43.55 -7.38
N MET A 398 -12.84 42.94 -8.42
CA MET A 398 -13.06 41.49 -8.49
C MET A 398 -11.74 40.71 -8.36
N VAL A 399 -10.69 41.14 -9.07
CA VAL A 399 -9.38 40.46 -9.02
C VAL A 399 -8.71 40.58 -7.65
N ARG A 400 -8.84 41.72 -6.95
CA ARG A 400 -8.35 41.84 -5.57
C ARG A 400 -9.07 40.90 -4.61
N ILE A 401 -10.39 40.78 -4.73
CA ILE A 401 -11.20 39.85 -3.92
C ILE A 401 -10.76 38.41 -4.22
N TYR A 402 -10.59 38.06 -5.50
CA TYR A 402 -10.10 36.75 -5.93
C TYR A 402 -8.77 36.38 -5.30
N LEU A 403 -7.76 37.25 -5.37
CA LEU A 403 -6.43 36.98 -4.80
C LEU A 403 -6.48 36.73 -3.30
N LYS A 404 -7.26 37.53 -2.58
CA LYS A 404 -7.39 37.40 -1.13
C LYS A 404 -8.15 36.12 -0.76
N ALA A 405 -9.23 35.80 -1.46
CA ALA A 405 -9.97 34.53 -1.26
C ALA A 405 -9.10 33.32 -1.59
N LYS A 406 -8.33 33.37 -2.68
CA LYS A 406 -7.43 32.29 -3.11
C LYS A 406 -6.27 32.07 -2.14
N SER A 407 -5.64 33.13 -1.65
CA SER A 407 -4.63 33.02 -0.59
C SER A 407 -5.17 32.30 0.64
N MET A 408 -6.41 32.61 1.04
CA MET A 408 -7.05 31.96 2.18
C MET A 408 -7.37 30.49 1.89
N ASP A 409 -7.92 30.18 0.71
CA ASP A 409 -8.18 28.80 0.26
C ASP A 409 -6.90 27.95 0.24
N ASP A 410 -5.82 28.46 -0.35
CA ASP A 410 -4.52 27.79 -0.43
C ASP A 410 -3.94 27.50 0.97
N ASP A 411 -4.01 28.47 1.89
CA ASP A 411 -3.56 28.31 3.28
C ASP A 411 -4.40 27.25 4.03
N HIS A 412 -5.73 27.27 3.86
CA HIS A 412 -6.62 26.28 4.48
C HIS A 412 -6.37 24.87 3.92
N ARG A 413 -6.24 24.73 2.59
CA ARG A 413 -5.89 23.44 1.95
C ARG A 413 -4.57 22.89 2.45
N ARG A 414 -3.55 23.74 2.62
CA ARG A 414 -2.25 23.34 3.14
C ARG A 414 -2.36 22.78 4.57
N ASN A 415 -3.08 23.48 5.45
CA ASN A 415 -3.28 23.03 6.84
C ASN A 415 -4.03 21.69 6.93
N ILE A 416 -5.08 21.50 6.11
CA ILE A 416 -5.81 20.23 6.05
C ILE A 416 -4.90 19.12 5.52
N THR A 417 -4.12 19.40 4.47
CA THR A 417 -3.17 18.43 3.88
C THR A 417 -2.08 18.01 4.86
N ASP A 418 -1.54 18.94 5.64
CA ASP A 418 -0.54 18.64 6.67
C ASP A 418 -1.16 17.82 7.81
N SER A 419 -2.42 18.07 8.17
CA SER A 419 -3.18 17.24 9.11
C SER A 419 -3.39 15.83 8.58
N ILE A 420 -3.81 15.67 7.32
CA ILE A 420 -3.94 14.35 6.66
C ILE A 420 -2.61 13.61 6.67
N ARG A 421 -1.49 14.27 6.35
CA ARG A 421 -0.15 13.66 6.41
C ARG A 421 0.19 13.18 7.81
N SER A 422 -0.09 13.98 8.84
CA SER A 422 0.15 13.59 10.24
C SER A 422 -0.63 12.33 10.62
N TYR A 423 -1.92 12.26 10.28
CA TYR A 423 -2.75 11.08 10.54
C TYR A 423 -2.33 9.86 9.71
N LEU A 424 -1.84 10.05 8.48
CA LEU A 424 -1.27 8.97 7.66
C LEU A 424 0.00 8.40 8.28
N THR A 425 0.87 9.25 8.81
CA THR A 425 2.06 8.80 9.56
C THR A 425 1.63 7.98 10.76
N ARG A 426 0.66 8.46 11.55
CA ARG A 426 0.11 7.72 12.70
C ARG A 426 -0.52 6.38 12.28
N PHE A 427 -1.27 6.35 11.18
CA PHE A 427 -1.86 5.12 10.65
C PHE A 427 -0.78 4.11 10.22
N ASN A 428 0.26 4.57 9.52
CA ASN A 428 1.36 3.71 9.09
C ASN A 428 2.19 3.19 10.26
N GLU A 429 2.42 4.01 11.29
CA GLU A 429 3.04 3.57 12.55
C GLU A 429 2.18 2.51 13.26
N LEU A 430 0.86 2.69 13.28
CA LEU A 430 -0.08 1.72 13.83
C LEU A 430 0.01 0.39 13.09
N ALA A 431 -0.03 0.43 11.76
CA ALA A 431 0.05 -0.76 10.91
C ALA A 431 1.41 -1.49 11.02
N THR A 432 2.54 -0.78 11.03
CA THR A 432 3.87 -1.41 11.05
C THR A 432 4.36 -1.83 12.42
N SER A 433 3.88 -1.19 13.49
CA SER A 433 4.36 -1.49 14.85
C SER A 433 3.43 -2.38 15.67
N ALA A 434 2.18 -2.56 15.25
CA ALA A 434 1.32 -3.60 15.77
C ALA A 434 1.95 -5.00 15.62
N ASP A 435 2.44 -5.33 14.42
CA ASP A 435 3.08 -6.63 14.12
C ASP A 435 4.40 -6.87 14.88
N ARG A 436 4.99 -5.84 15.51
CA ARG A 436 6.22 -5.98 16.33
C ARG A 436 5.94 -6.18 17.81
N VAL A 437 4.74 -5.83 18.27
CA VAL A 437 4.38 -5.85 19.69
C VAL A 437 3.39 -6.97 19.99
N LEU A 438 2.55 -7.35 19.02
CA LEU A 438 1.57 -8.41 19.16
C LEU A 438 2.07 -9.71 18.52
N ASP A 439 2.07 -10.81 19.28
CA ASP A 439 2.55 -12.12 18.81
C ASP A 439 1.39 -13.01 18.29
N HIS A 440 0.14 -12.76 18.71
CA HIS A 440 -1.04 -13.59 18.37
C HIS A 440 -2.06 -12.93 17.44
N ALA A 441 -2.10 -11.59 17.37
CA ALA A 441 -3.11 -10.86 16.62
C ALA A 441 -2.52 -10.22 15.35
N GLN A 442 -2.98 -10.65 14.18
CA GLN A 442 -2.64 -9.99 12.90
C GLN A 442 -3.60 -8.81 12.66
N LEU A 443 -3.06 -7.59 12.72
CA LEU A 443 -3.80 -6.40 12.34
C LEU A 443 -3.80 -6.25 10.82
N SER A 444 -4.69 -6.98 10.14
CA SER A 444 -4.88 -6.87 8.69
C SER A 444 -5.77 -5.67 8.35
N LYS A 445 -5.23 -4.45 8.46
CA LYS A 445 -5.82 -3.28 7.79
C LYS A 445 -4.79 -2.69 6.85
N LYS A 446 -5.02 -2.87 5.54
CA LYS A 446 -4.25 -2.17 4.49
C LYS A 446 -4.46 -0.67 4.66
N ALA A 447 -3.36 0.09 4.62
CA ALA A 447 -3.43 1.54 4.57
C ALA A 447 -4.33 1.98 3.42
N PRO A 448 -5.26 2.94 3.65
CA PRO A 448 -6.02 3.53 2.56
C PRO A 448 -5.03 4.12 1.56
N LYS A 449 -5.17 3.73 0.29
CA LYS A 449 -4.38 4.31 -0.79
C LYS A 449 -4.81 5.76 -0.93
N VAL A 450 -3.89 6.67 -0.64
CA VAL A 450 -4.08 8.09 -0.88
C VAL A 450 -3.98 8.28 -2.39
N GLU A 451 -5.11 8.19 -3.09
CA GLU A 451 -5.23 8.77 -4.41
C GLU A 451 -4.98 10.28 -4.29
N GLU A 452 -4.34 10.84 -5.32
CA GLU A 452 -3.73 12.18 -5.36
C GLU A 452 -4.54 13.20 -4.54
N LEU A 453 -3.90 13.82 -3.54
CA LEU A 453 -4.46 14.88 -2.68
C LEU A 453 -4.68 16.17 -3.47
N GLU A 454 -5.36 16.06 -4.61
CA GLU A 454 -5.72 17.13 -5.53
C GLU A 454 -7.25 17.24 -5.55
N GLY A 455 -7.79 17.94 -4.55
CA GLY A 455 -9.23 18.17 -4.42
C GLY A 455 -9.56 19.49 -3.71
N GLY A 456 -10.83 19.88 -3.76
CA GLY A 456 -11.34 21.05 -3.01
C GLY A 456 -11.34 20.84 -1.50
N ILE A 457 -11.53 21.92 -0.73
CA ILE A 457 -11.53 21.89 0.75
C ILE A 457 -12.50 20.83 1.31
N THR A 458 -13.68 20.69 0.71
CA THR A 458 -14.70 19.69 1.08
C THR A 458 -14.20 18.25 0.98
N TYR A 459 -13.58 17.89 -0.13
CA TYR A 459 -13.01 16.55 -0.34
C TYR A 459 -11.88 16.25 0.66
N LEU A 460 -11.02 17.24 0.93
CA LEU A 460 -9.93 17.10 1.90
C LEU A 460 -10.47 16.92 3.33
N LEU A 461 -11.52 17.64 3.72
CA LEU A 461 -12.16 17.48 5.04
C LEU A 461 -12.84 16.11 5.18
N GLU A 462 -13.52 15.62 4.15
CA GLU A 462 -14.15 14.28 4.16
C GLU A 462 -13.09 13.17 4.28
N SER A 463 -11.99 13.32 3.53
CA SER A 463 -10.82 12.43 3.60
C SER A 463 -10.16 12.42 4.98
N LEU A 464 -9.99 13.61 5.59
CA LEU A 464 -9.48 13.74 6.95
C LEU A 464 -10.40 13.03 7.97
N SER A 465 -11.72 13.19 7.84
CA SER A 465 -12.69 12.54 8.74
C SER A 465 -12.62 11.01 8.65
N THR A 466 -12.53 10.49 7.42
CA THR A 466 -12.43 9.05 7.15
C THR A 466 -11.13 8.48 7.71
N LEU A 467 -10.02 9.20 7.52
CA LEU A 467 -8.72 8.83 8.03
C LEU A 467 -8.67 8.88 9.57
N ARG A 468 -9.27 9.90 10.20
CA ARG A 468 -9.40 10.01 11.66
C ARG A 468 -10.18 8.81 12.21
N GLY A 469 -11.34 8.49 11.63
CA GLY A 469 -12.12 7.32 12.02
C GLY A 469 -11.39 5.99 11.82
N ALA A 470 -10.59 5.87 10.75
CA ALA A 470 -9.77 4.69 10.50
C ALA A 470 -8.63 4.53 11.53
N VAL A 471 -8.00 5.64 11.94
CA VAL A 471 -6.98 5.65 13.00
C VAL A 471 -7.61 5.29 14.34
N GLU A 472 -8.69 5.95 14.75
CA GLU A 472 -9.38 5.67 16.02
C GLU A 472 -9.87 4.22 16.10
N SER A 473 -10.49 3.72 15.02
CA SER A 473 -10.86 2.30 14.90
C SER A 473 -9.63 1.39 14.99
N GLY A 474 -8.52 1.77 14.37
CA GLY A 474 -7.24 1.06 14.45
C GLY A 474 -6.69 0.99 15.87
N VAL A 475 -6.71 2.10 16.62
CA VAL A 475 -6.25 2.15 18.02
C VAL A 475 -7.13 1.27 18.90
N ALA A 476 -8.45 1.31 18.73
CA ALA A 476 -9.36 0.43 19.45
C ALA A 476 -9.06 -1.06 19.15
N THR A 477 -8.88 -1.41 17.87
CA THR A 477 -8.54 -2.81 17.50
C THR A 477 -7.19 -3.25 18.08
N PHE A 478 -6.21 -2.34 18.14
CA PHE A 478 -4.90 -2.63 18.77
C PHE A 478 -5.02 -2.84 20.28
N ARG A 479 -5.84 -2.03 20.97
CA ARG A 479 -6.12 -2.17 22.40
C ARG A 479 -6.74 -3.53 22.71
N ASP A 480 -7.77 -3.91 21.96
CA ASP A 480 -8.45 -5.20 22.11
C ASP A 480 -7.48 -6.36 21.86
N ALA A 481 -6.59 -6.23 20.88
CA ALA A 481 -5.56 -7.23 20.61
C ALA A 481 -4.53 -7.36 21.74
N CYS A 482 -4.09 -6.25 22.34
CA CYS A 482 -3.22 -6.28 23.53
C CYS A 482 -3.90 -7.01 24.70
N GLN A 483 -5.21 -6.78 24.91
CA GLN A 483 -5.97 -7.47 25.96
C GLN A 483 -6.09 -8.96 25.69
N GLN A 484 -6.45 -9.36 24.47
CA GLN A 484 -6.51 -10.77 24.09
C GLN A 484 -5.18 -11.49 24.32
N GLU A 485 -4.06 -10.81 24.05
CA GLU A 485 -2.74 -11.36 24.28
C GLU A 485 -2.40 -11.53 25.76
N ILE A 486 -2.77 -10.56 26.61
CA ILE A 486 -2.62 -10.68 28.06
C ILE A 486 -3.49 -11.82 28.61
N ASP A 487 -4.75 -11.88 28.20
CA ASP A 487 -5.71 -12.91 28.63
C ASP A 487 -5.24 -14.32 28.24
N ALA A 488 -4.66 -14.47 27.05
CA ALA A 488 -4.09 -15.74 26.60
C ALA A 488 -2.92 -16.19 27.51
N ILE A 489 -2.04 -15.27 27.91
CA ILE A 489 -0.94 -15.58 28.84
C ILE A 489 -1.50 -16.00 30.21
N VAL A 490 -2.50 -15.27 30.73
CA VAL A 490 -3.14 -15.59 32.00
C VAL A 490 -3.78 -16.98 31.96
N GLN A 491 -4.51 -17.29 30.88
CA GLN A 491 -5.15 -18.60 30.70
C GLN A 491 -4.12 -19.72 30.61
N ASP A 492 -3.02 -19.52 29.88
CA ASP A 492 -1.95 -20.51 29.77
C ASP A 492 -1.22 -20.73 31.11
N LEU A 493 -1.01 -19.68 31.92
CA LEU A 493 -0.47 -19.79 33.27
C LEU A 493 -1.36 -20.64 34.20
N GLN A 494 -2.68 -20.53 34.05
CA GLN A 494 -3.64 -21.32 34.83
C GLN A 494 -3.62 -22.83 34.45
N THR A 495 -3.02 -23.22 33.33
CA THR A 495 -2.84 -24.64 32.97
C THR A 495 -1.76 -25.35 33.79
N ILE A 496 -0.92 -24.61 34.52
CA ILE A 496 0.09 -25.18 35.43
C ILE A 496 -0.62 -25.85 36.61
N LYS A 497 -0.14 -27.03 37.03
CA LYS A 497 -0.73 -27.82 38.10
C LYS A 497 -0.93 -26.97 39.38
N PRO A 498 -2.09 -27.05 40.07
CA PRO A 498 -2.43 -26.17 41.20
C PRO A 498 -1.39 -26.12 42.33
N ALA A 499 -0.71 -27.24 42.60
CA ALA A 499 0.34 -27.33 43.62
C ALA A 499 1.52 -26.36 43.39
N TYR A 500 1.70 -25.85 42.16
CA TYR A 500 2.75 -24.90 41.80
C TYR A 500 2.20 -23.53 41.35
N ALA A 501 0.87 -23.35 41.32
CA ALA A 501 0.22 -22.14 40.80
C ALA A 501 0.56 -20.88 41.62
N GLU A 502 0.79 -21.02 42.94
CA GLU A 502 1.19 -19.90 43.80
C GLU A 502 2.48 -19.21 43.34
N ILE A 503 3.38 -19.93 42.68
CA ILE A 503 4.66 -19.40 42.19
C ILE A 503 4.42 -18.36 41.08
N PHE A 504 3.37 -18.56 40.28
CA PHE A 504 3.06 -17.73 39.11
C PHE A 504 1.95 -16.70 39.37
N MET A 505 1.30 -16.74 40.54
CA MET A 505 0.22 -15.81 40.90
C MET A 505 0.61 -14.32 40.82
N PRO A 506 1.82 -13.89 41.26
CA PRO A 506 2.22 -12.50 41.14
C PRO A 506 2.32 -12.00 39.69
N ILE A 507 2.59 -12.89 38.73
CA ILE A 507 2.62 -12.58 37.29
C ILE A 507 1.19 -12.34 36.80
N VAL A 508 0.25 -13.20 37.20
CA VAL A 508 -1.18 -13.07 36.82
C VAL A 508 -1.76 -11.74 37.32
N VAL A 509 -1.52 -11.38 38.58
CA VAL A 509 -2.02 -10.12 39.15
C VAL A 509 -1.52 -8.89 38.39
N GLU A 510 -0.24 -8.85 38.05
CA GLU A 510 0.32 -7.70 37.31
C GLU A 510 -0.09 -7.67 35.84
N LEU A 511 -0.33 -8.83 35.22
CA LEU A 511 -0.94 -8.91 33.89
C LEU A 511 -2.36 -8.34 33.91
N ASP A 512 -3.18 -8.70 34.90
CA ASP A 512 -4.55 -8.17 35.06
C ASP A 512 -4.56 -6.66 35.33
N GLU A 513 -3.65 -6.17 36.19
CA GLU A 513 -3.46 -4.74 36.44
C GLU A 513 -3.00 -3.99 35.17
N GLY A 514 -2.08 -4.58 34.40
CA GLY A 514 -1.62 -4.04 33.12
C GLY A 514 -2.73 -3.99 32.07
N SER A 515 -3.56 -5.04 31.99
CA SER A 515 -4.73 -5.11 31.11
C SER A 515 -5.73 -3.99 31.43
N THR A 516 -6.00 -3.77 32.72
CA THR A 516 -6.91 -2.72 33.19
C THR A 516 -6.39 -1.32 32.85
N LYS A 517 -5.07 -1.08 32.95
CA LYS A 517 -4.45 0.19 32.53
C LYS A 517 -4.58 0.42 31.03
N ILE A 518 -4.27 -0.59 30.21
CA ILE A 518 -4.39 -0.52 28.75
C ILE A 518 -5.84 -0.21 28.33
N GLN A 519 -6.83 -0.73 29.04
CA GLN A 519 -8.25 -0.46 28.75
C GLN A 519 -8.60 1.03 28.82
N GLY A 520 -8.00 1.76 29.76
CA GLY A 520 -8.24 3.19 29.99
C GLY A 520 -7.41 4.15 29.12
N MET A 521 -6.51 3.64 28.26
CA MET A 521 -5.64 4.46 27.42
C MET A 521 -6.22 4.62 26.00
N ASP A 522 -6.24 5.84 25.48
CA ASP A 522 -6.77 6.14 24.14
C ASP A 522 -5.70 6.49 23.09
N ASP A 523 -4.44 6.68 23.51
CA ASP A 523 -3.33 6.95 22.61
C ASP A 523 -2.55 5.68 22.24
N PHE A 524 -2.24 5.53 20.95
CA PHE A 524 -1.51 4.37 20.44
C PHE A 524 -0.10 4.25 21.02
N ALA A 525 0.63 5.37 21.14
CA ALA A 525 2.01 5.35 21.62
C ALA A 525 2.08 4.99 23.11
N GLU A 526 1.10 5.46 23.89
CA GLU A 526 0.93 5.09 25.29
C GLU A 526 0.62 3.58 25.45
N ILE A 527 -0.40 3.06 24.76
CA ILE A 527 -0.76 1.62 24.81
C ILE A 527 0.43 0.74 24.44
N LYS A 528 1.14 1.11 23.35
CA LYS A 528 2.32 0.39 22.88
C LYS A 528 3.44 0.36 23.91
N THR A 529 3.70 1.49 24.55
CA THR A 529 4.78 1.62 25.55
C THR A 529 4.44 0.82 26.79
N GLU A 530 3.18 0.88 27.25
CA GLU A 530 2.71 0.10 28.39
C GLU A 530 2.77 -1.41 28.10
N MET A 531 2.29 -1.87 26.95
CA MET A 531 2.36 -3.29 26.57
C MET A 531 3.80 -3.81 26.51
N ARG A 532 4.73 -3.00 25.99
CA ARG A 532 6.17 -3.35 25.99
C ARG A 532 6.73 -3.44 27.40
N SER A 533 6.39 -2.49 28.26
CA SER A 533 6.80 -2.48 29.68
C SER A 533 6.26 -3.71 30.43
N ILE A 534 5.00 -4.09 30.17
CA ILE A 534 4.39 -5.30 30.71
C ILE A 534 5.20 -6.52 30.24
N LYS A 535 5.45 -6.70 28.94
CA LYS A 535 6.24 -7.83 28.43
C LYS A 535 7.64 -7.92 29.05
N GLU A 536 8.37 -6.81 29.14
CA GLU A 536 9.71 -6.77 29.72
C GLU A 536 9.70 -7.10 31.23
N THR A 537 8.73 -6.57 31.98
CA THR A 537 8.56 -6.84 33.42
C THR A 537 8.16 -8.29 33.66
N MET A 538 7.22 -8.82 32.87
CA MET A 538 6.77 -10.20 32.96
C MET A 538 7.88 -11.18 32.61
N LEU A 539 8.72 -10.88 31.62
CA LEU A 539 9.90 -11.70 31.29
C LEU A 539 10.88 -11.84 32.46
N ALA A 540 11.14 -10.76 33.18
CA ALA A 540 12.02 -10.79 34.36
C ALA A 540 11.43 -11.68 35.46
N LYS A 541 10.14 -11.48 35.79
CA LYS A 541 9.45 -12.25 36.84
C LYS A 541 9.20 -13.71 36.45
N ALA A 542 9.00 -13.96 35.17
CA ALA A 542 8.91 -15.28 34.57
C ALA A 542 10.16 -16.11 34.87
N LYS A 543 11.33 -15.52 34.64
CA LYS A 543 12.61 -16.14 34.94
C LYS A 543 12.76 -16.46 36.43
N ASP A 544 12.46 -15.51 37.31
CA ASP A 544 12.54 -15.70 38.76
C ASP A 544 11.58 -16.81 39.24
N SER A 545 10.37 -16.85 38.68
CA SER A 545 9.34 -17.86 39.00
C SER A 545 9.77 -19.27 38.57
N LEU A 546 10.36 -19.40 37.37
CA LEU A 546 10.91 -20.67 36.89
C LEU A 546 12.15 -21.11 37.68
N GLU A 547 13.02 -20.17 38.08
CA GLU A 547 14.15 -20.48 38.97
C GLU A 547 13.67 -20.95 40.35
N ASN A 548 12.63 -20.32 40.89
CA ASN A 548 11.99 -20.73 42.14
C ASN A 548 11.35 -22.12 42.03
N LEU A 549 10.64 -22.41 40.93
CA LEU A 549 10.11 -23.75 40.66
C LEU A 549 11.24 -24.79 40.61
N ARG A 550 12.29 -24.53 39.84
CA ARG A 550 13.48 -25.41 39.75
C ARG A 550 14.13 -25.61 41.12
N TYR A 551 14.25 -24.55 41.92
CA TYR A 551 14.79 -24.63 43.27
C TYR A 551 13.92 -25.51 44.18
N ARG A 552 12.61 -25.30 44.23
CA ARG A 552 11.67 -26.11 45.04
C ARG A 552 11.73 -27.58 44.65
N LEU A 553 11.67 -27.90 43.36
CA LEU A 553 11.83 -29.28 42.86
C LEU A 553 13.20 -29.86 43.24
N GLY A 554 14.27 -29.08 43.08
CA GLY A 554 15.64 -29.47 43.45
C GLY A 554 15.83 -29.68 44.96
N VAL A 555 15.10 -28.98 45.83
CA VAL A 555 15.10 -29.23 47.28
C VAL A 555 14.44 -30.58 47.58
N LYS A 556 13.26 -30.87 47.00
CA LYS A 556 12.58 -32.16 47.18
C LYS A 556 13.48 -33.33 46.72
N ILE A 557 14.13 -33.18 45.57
CA ILE A 557 15.08 -34.17 45.05
C ILE A 557 16.26 -34.38 45.99
N ARG A 558 16.90 -33.30 46.48
CA ARG A 558 18.06 -33.40 47.38
C ARG A 558 17.70 -34.04 48.71
N LEU A 559 16.54 -33.68 49.28
CA LEU A 559 16.06 -34.27 50.53
C LEU A 559 15.82 -35.77 50.37
N ALA A 560 15.16 -36.17 49.29
CA ALA A 560 14.93 -37.58 48.98
C ALA A 560 16.23 -38.33 48.70
N ALA A 561 17.15 -37.75 47.92
CA ALA A 561 18.45 -38.33 47.63
C ALA A 561 19.31 -38.54 48.89
N ALA A 562 19.28 -37.59 49.84
CA ALA A 562 20.00 -37.71 51.11
C ALA A 562 19.46 -38.87 51.96
N LYS A 563 18.13 -39.04 52.02
CA LYS A 563 17.49 -40.17 52.71
C LYS A 563 17.76 -41.51 52.02
N LEU A 564 17.68 -41.57 50.69
CA LEU A 564 18.03 -42.76 49.91
C LEU A 564 19.48 -43.20 50.13
N MET A 565 20.42 -42.25 50.09
CA MET A 565 21.83 -42.53 50.39
C MET A 565 22.03 -42.95 51.85
N GLY A 566 21.31 -42.33 52.80
CA GLY A 566 21.31 -42.72 54.21
C GLY A 566 20.77 -44.14 54.44
N ALA A 567 19.82 -44.57 53.62
CA ALA A 567 19.28 -45.93 53.58
C ALA A 567 20.17 -46.93 52.80
N GLY A 568 21.34 -46.51 52.29
CA GLY A 568 22.28 -47.37 51.55
C GLY A 568 21.83 -47.74 50.14
N VAL A 569 20.82 -47.05 49.59
CA VAL A 569 20.28 -47.32 48.24
C VAL A 569 20.99 -46.46 47.21
N GLU A 570 21.58 -47.10 46.20
CA GLU A 570 22.14 -46.38 45.05
C GLU A 570 21.02 -45.78 44.19
N ILE A 571 21.12 -44.48 43.93
CA ILE A 571 20.18 -43.77 43.06
C ILE A 571 20.38 -44.26 41.62
N PRO A 572 19.33 -44.72 40.91
CA PRO A 572 19.44 -45.18 39.53
C PRO A 572 20.08 -44.13 38.62
N THR A 573 20.91 -44.57 37.67
CA THR A 573 21.58 -43.68 36.68
C THR A 573 20.58 -42.84 35.89
N GLU A 574 19.44 -43.44 35.51
CA GLU A 574 18.32 -42.76 34.83
C GLU A 574 17.79 -41.55 35.63
N VAL A 575 17.76 -41.65 36.96
CA VAL A 575 17.33 -40.57 37.84
C VAL A 575 18.40 -39.47 37.91
N GLN A 576 19.69 -39.85 37.94
CA GLN A 576 20.80 -38.87 37.92
C GLN A 576 20.85 -38.09 36.59
N GLU A 577 20.58 -38.76 35.47
CA GLU A 577 20.44 -38.13 34.15
C GLU A 577 19.22 -37.20 34.12
N ALA A 578 18.08 -37.61 34.65
CA ALA A 578 16.89 -36.77 34.75
C ALA A 578 17.08 -35.55 35.67
N ILE A 579 17.84 -35.68 36.76
CA ILE A 579 18.22 -34.54 37.63
C ILE A 579 19.12 -33.57 36.86
N SER A 580 20.06 -34.08 36.06
CA SER A 580 20.92 -33.27 35.21
C SER A 580 20.11 -32.57 34.11
N GLU A 581 19.14 -33.27 33.51
CA GLU A 581 18.20 -32.72 32.54
C GLU A 581 17.38 -31.58 33.17
N LEU A 582 16.83 -31.77 34.37
CA LEU A 582 16.08 -30.76 35.11
C LEU A 582 16.92 -29.50 35.41
N ASN A 583 18.18 -29.69 35.82
CA ASN A 583 19.10 -28.58 36.10
C ASN A 583 19.49 -27.81 34.83
N ASN A 584 19.58 -28.52 33.70
CA ASN A 584 19.94 -27.98 32.39
C ASN A 584 18.75 -27.45 31.58
N VAL A 585 17.50 -27.59 32.06
CA VAL A 585 16.36 -26.90 31.43
C VAL A 585 16.65 -25.40 31.47
N GLY A 586 16.85 -24.81 30.29
CA GLY A 586 17.11 -23.39 30.15
C GLY A 586 15.98 -22.59 30.79
N VAL A 587 16.33 -21.77 31.78
CA VAL A 587 15.40 -20.84 32.43
C VAL A 587 15.29 -19.52 31.65
N ALA A 588 15.99 -19.42 30.51
CA ALA A 588 15.83 -18.34 29.57
C ALA A 588 14.54 -18.57 28.77
N ALA A 589 13.44 -17.96 29.23
CA ALA A 589 12.29 -17.75 28.39
C ALA A 589 12.63 -16.58 27.45
N ASP A 590 12.84 -16.85 26.15
CA ASP A 590 13.00 -15.78 25.16
C ASP A 590 11.71 -14.96 25.00
N ASN A 591 10.58 -15.53 25.43
CA ASN A 591 9.27 -14.90 25.43
C ASN A 591 8.42 -15.41 26.62
N VAL A 592 7.55 -14.57 27.20
CA VAL A 592 6.65 -14.90 28.32
C VAL A 592 5.78 -16.12 28.01
N PHE A 593 5.40 -16.31 26.73
CA PHE A 593 4.58 -17.45 26.28
C PHE A 593 5.28 -18.81 26.39
N ALA A 594 6.61 -18.87 26.47
CA ALA A 594 7.32 -20.13 26.65
C ALA A 594 7.24 -20.63 28.10
N LEU A 595 6.90 -19.77 29.06
CA LEU A 595 6.98 -20.07 30.48
C LEU A 595 6.06 -21.24 30.93
N PRO A 596 4.77 -21.32 30.53
CA PRO A 596 3.91 -22.45 30.88
C PRO A 596 4.44 -23.77 30.32
N ALA A 597 5.01 -23.76 29.12
CA ALA A 597 5.60 -24.95 28.49
C ALA A 597 6.88 -25.39 29.21
N ILE A 598 7.75 -24.44 29.59
CA ILE A 598 8.98 -24.71 30.35
C ILE A 598 8.63 -25.23 31.76
N ALA A 599 7.66 -24.62 32.45
CA ALA A 599 7.20 -25.07 33.76
C ALA A 599 6.61 -26.49 33.69
N ARG A 600 5.75 -26.77 32.70
CA ARG A 600 5.20 -28.12 32.46
C ARG A 600 6.31 -29.15 32.21
N LYS A 601 7.33 -28.80 31.42
CA LYS A 601 8.47 -29.67 31.16
C LYS A 601 9.28 -29.97 32.44
N MET A 602 9.53 -28.98 33.28
CA MET A 602 10.22 -29.17 34.58
C MET A 602 9.42 -30.10 35.51
N ILE A 603 8.11 -29.89 35.60
CA ILE A 603 7.21 -30.74 36.40
C ILE A 603 7.16 -32.17 35.83
N GLU A 604 7.11 -32.32 34.51
CA GLU A 604 7.11 -33.63 33.86
C GLU A 604 8.39 -34.42 34.13
N ILE A 605 9.56 -33.78 34.04
CA ILE A 605 10.84 -34.43 34.37
C ILE A 605 10.83 -34.88 35.84
N TYR A 606 10.36 -34.02 36.76
CA TYR A 606 10.27 -34.37 38.18
C TYR A 606 9.31 -35.54 38.45
N GLU A 607 8.05 -35.48 37.99
CA GLU A 607 7.04 -36.47 38.34
C GLU A 607 7.25 -37.80 37.59
N LYS A 608 7.51 -37.75 36.28
CA LYS A 608 7.57 -38.97 35.44
C LYS A 608 8.95 -39.62 35.42
N LYS A 609 10.03 -38.83 35.38
CA LYS A 609 11.38 -39.39 35.23
C LYS A 609 12.09 -39.60 36.57
N ILE A 610 11.88 -38.73 37.56
CA ILE A 610 12.54 -38.82 38.86
C ILE A 610 11.65 -39.57 39.86
N GLN A 611 10.47 -39.03 40.17
CA GLN A 611 9.61 -39.56 41.22
C GLN A 611 9.12 -40.98 40.90
N SER A 612 8.56 -41.21 39.71
CA SER A 612 8.09 -42.55 39.32
C SER A 612 9.18 -43.60 39.45
N LYS A 613 10.40 -43.32 38.98
CA LYS A 613 11.51 -44.27 39.00
C LYS A 613 12.02 -44.59 40.40
N VAL A 614 11.99 -43.62 41.30
CA VAL A 614 12.31 -43.85 42.72
C VAL A 614 11.24 -44.72 43.39
N ILE A 615 9.96 -44.50 43.07
CA ILE A 615 8.85 -45.33 43.58
C ILE A 615 8.93 -46.76 43.01
N ASP A 616 9.25 -46.93 41.74
CA ASP A 616 9.44 -48.26 41.12
C ASP A 616 10.55 -49.04 41.83
N LYS A 617 11.68 -48.37 42.12
CA LYS A 617 12.79 -48.97 42.87
C LYS A 617 12.38 -49.36 44.31
N LEU A 618 11.54 -48.55 44.96
CA LEU A 618 10.98 -48.88 46.28
C LEU A 618 10.16 -50.16 46.21
N GLY A 619 9.30 -50.29 45.20
CA GLY A 619 8.47 -51.49 44.99
C GLY A 619 9.30 -52.77 44.90
N VAL A 620 10.41 -52.73 44.14
CA VAL A 620 11.33 -53.88 44.00
C VAL A 620 11.97 -54.28 45.33
N GLU A 621 12.46 -53.32 46.12
CA GLU A 621 13.07 -53.61 47.42
C GLU A 621 12.06 -54.13 48.45
N VAL A 622 10.84 -53.58 48.46
CA VAL A 622 9.73 -54.07 49.31
C VAL A 622 9.38 -55.52 48.99
N GLU A 623 9.26 -55.86 47.71
CA GLU A 623 8.90 -57.22 47.26
C GLU A 623 10.01 -58.24 47.61
N SER A 624 11.26 -57.87 47.42
CA SER A 624 12.43 -58.68 47.79
C SER A 624 12.44 -58.98 49.30
N LEU A 625 12.30 -57.95 50.14
CA LEU A 625 12.34 -58.10 51.60
C LEU A 625 11.14 -58.88 52.13
N LYS A 626 9.95 -58.66 51.54
CA LYS A 626 8.74 -59.43 51.87
C LYS A 626 8.92 -60.91 51.61
N THR A 627 9.43 -61.27 50.43
CA THR A 627 9.68 -62.68 50.05
C THR A 627 10.63 -63.36 51.06
N SER A 628 11.68 -62.68 51.49
CA SER A 628 12.65 -63.22 52.44
C SER A 628 12.06 -63.39 53.85
N LEU A 629 11.24 -62.46 54.31
CA LEU A 629 10.58 -62.55 55.62
C LEU A 629 9.43 -63.57 55.66
N GLU A 630 8.69 -63.75 54.56
CA GLU A 630 7.66 -64.80 54.45
C GLU A 630 8.27 -66.19 54.62
N LYS A 631 9.43 -66.44 53.99
CA LYS A 631 10.17 -67.69 54.16
C LYS A 631 10.80 -67.84 55.55
N ALA A 632 11.16 -66.76 56.22
CA ALA A 632 11.61 -66.81 57.62
C ALA A 632 10.46 -67.23 58.56
N SER A 633 9.26 -66.72 58.29
CA SER A 633 8.06 -67.03 59.05
C SER A 633 7.70 -68.51 58.99
N SER A 634 7.92 -69.20 57.86
CA SER A 634 7.67 -70.65 57.74
C SER A 634 8.60 -71.50 58.61
N ILE A 635 9.73 -70.94 59.06
CA ILE A 635 10.73 -71.61 59.92
C ILE A 635 10.44 -71.34 61.42
N GLY A 636 9.42 -70.54 61.71
CA GLY A 636 8.97 -70.21 63.06
C GLY A 636 9.47 -68.86 63.59
N VAL A 637 10.08 -68.01 62.76
CA VAL A 637 10.46 -66.65 63.17
C VAL A 637 9.23 -65.75 63.25
N LYS A 638 9.00 -65.08 64.38
CA LYS A 638 7.83 -64.21 64.61
C LYS A 638 7.97 -62.82 63.96
N VAL A 639 7.59 -62.71 62.68
CA VAL A 639 7.73 -61.50 61.83
C VAL A 639 6.41 -60.93 61.28
N ASP A 640 5.26 -61.25 61.86
CA ASP A 640 3.93 -60.84 61.35
C ASP A 640 3.72 -59.32 61.26
N LYS A 641 4.34 -58.53 62.16
CA LYS A 641 4.17 -57.07 62.17
C LYS A 641 4.95 -56.42 61.04
N GLU A 642 6.16 -56.94 60.82
CA GLU A 642 7.09 -56.54 59.78
C GLU A 642 6.52 -56.88 58.39
N LEU A 643 5.90 -58.06 58.21
CA LEU A 643 5.19 -58.44 56.98
C LEU A 643 3.96 -57.58 56.69
N LYS A 644 3.16 -57.21 57.70
CA LYS A 644 2.03 -56.28 57.53
C LYS A 644 2.48 -54.92 57.02
N MET A 645 3.55 -54.39 57.58
CA MET A 645 4.12 -53.11 57.16
C MET A 645 4.59 -53.12 55.70
N LEU A 646 5.19 -54.22 55.23
CA LEU A 646 5.58 -54.38 53.83
C LEU A 646 4.38 -54.54 52.90
N ASN A 647 3.33 -55.25 53.33
CA ASN A 647 2.07 -55.35 52.58
C ASN A 647 1.38 -53.99 52.45
N ASP A 648 1.33 -53.19 53.52
CA ASP A 648 0.73 -51.86 53.50
C ASP A 648 1.46 -50.93 52.51
N LEU A 649 2.80 -51.00 52.45
CA LEU A 649 3.62 -50.26 51.49
C LEU A 649 3.44 -50.74 50.04
N GLN A 650 3.12 -52.02 49.84
CA GLN A 650 2.86 -52.60 48.51
C GLN A 650 1.45 -52.26 48.00
N GLU A 651 0.43 -52.32 48.85
CA GLU A 651 -0.95 -52.00 48.49
C GLU A 651 -1.19 -50.49 48.31
N LYS A 652 -0.42 -49.65 49.02
CA LYS A 652 -0.49 -48.19 48.95
C LYS A 652 0.91 -47.60 48.73
N PRO A 653 1.43 -47.66 47.50
CA PRO A 653 2.71 -47.05 47.20
C PRO A 653 2.66 -45.54 47.44
N PRO A 654 3.76 -44.94 47.94
CA PRO A 654 3.86 -43.49 48.13
C PRO A 654 3.59 -42.71 46.85
N GLN A 655 2.88 -41.58 46.95
CA GLN A 655 2.54 -40.72 45.81
C GLN A 655 3.44 -39.48 45.69
N GLU A 656 4.28 -39.20 46.68
CA GLU A 656 5.27 -38.13 46.63
C GLU A 656 6.68 -38.69 46.83
N LEU A 657 7.68 -37.99 46.30
CA LEU A 657 9.09 -38.38 46.41
C LEU A 657 9.58 -38.39 47.87
N GLU A 658 9.09 -37.47 48.71
CA GLU A 658 9.45 -37.39 50.13
C GLU A 658 8.90 -38.60 50.91
N ASP A 659 7.65 -38.97 50.65
CA ASP A 659 7.01 -40.15 51.24
C ASP A 659 7.70 -41.45 50.80
N ALA A 660 8.14 -41.51 49.53
CA ALA A 660 8.92 -42.63 49.02
C ALA A 660 10.26 -42.75 49.75
N ALA A 661 10.94 -41.63 50.01
CA ALA A 661 12.18 -41.62 50.76
C ALA A 661 11.99 -42.02 52.24
N ASP A 662 10.91 -41.59 52.89
CA ASP A 662 10.56 -42.02 54.25
C ASP A 662 10.25 -43.53 54.32
N ALA A 663 9.68 -44.10 53.26
CA ALA A 663 9.47 -45.53 53.16
C ALA A 663 10.79 -46.31 53.05
N PHE A 664 11.79 -45.79 52.32
CA PHE A 664 13.13 -46.41 52.30
C PHE A 664 13.85 -46.35 53.65
N ASP A 665 13.77 -45.23 54.39
CA ASP A 665 14.30 -45.14 55.75
C ASP A 665 13.63 -46.17 56.68
N LYS A 666 12.32 -46.36 56.53
CA LYS A 666 11.57 -47.39 57.25
C LYS A 666 12.02 -48.81 56.90
N LEU A 667 12.32 -49.10 55.64
CA LEU A 667 12.87 -50.39 55.20
C LEU A 667 14.26 -50.63 55.80
N MET A 668 15.14 -49.63 55.77
CA MET A 668 16.49 -49.72 56.35
C MET A 668 16.45 -49.97 57.87
N ASN A 669 15.55 -49.27 58.58
CA ASN A 669 15.35 -49.50 60.01
C ASN A 669 14.85 -50.91 60.31
N LEU A 670 14.13 -51.54 59.38
CA LEU A 670 13.64 -52.90 59.51
C LEU A 670 14.75 -53.93 59.26
N THR A 671 15.60 -53.72 58.25
CA THR A 671 16.74 -54.59 57.93
C THR A 671 17.92 -54.49 58.88
N THR A 672 18.00 -53.41 59.68
CA THR A 672 19.06 -53.19 60.69
C THR A 672 18.56 -53.34 62.13
N SER A 673 17.28 -53.68 62.33
CA SER A 673 16.68 -53.77 63.65
C SER A 673 17.33 -54.87 64.51
N PRO A 674 17.92 -54.52 65.68
CA PRO A 674 18.51 -55.51 66.58
C PRO A 674 17.48 -56.51 67.12
N ALA A 675 16.22 -56.10 67.24
CA ALA A 675 15.13 -56.94 67.72
C ALA A 675 14.77 -58.04 66.70
N VAL A 676 14.78 -57.71 65.40
CA VAL A 676 14.54 -58.68 64.33
C VAL A 676 15.73 -59.62 64.19
N HIS A 677 16.96 -59.09 64.24
CA HIS A 677 18.19 -59.90 64.27
C HIS A 677 18.21 -60.90 65.44
N LYS A 678 17.82 -60.47 66.64
CA LYS A 678 17.77 -61.34 67.82
C LYS A 678 16.74 -62.46 67.65
N LYS A 679 15.52 -62.16 67.17
CA LYS A 679 14.49 -63.18 66.90
C LYS A 679 14.97 -64.22 65.88
N ILE A 680 15.68 -63.78 64.84
CA ILE A 680 16.23 -64.65 63.80
C ILE A 680 17.36 -65.52 64.38
N ARG A 681 18.30 -64.93 65.11
CA ARG A 681 19.44 -65.64 65.72
C ARG A 681 18.99 -66.68 66.76
N GLU A 682 18.08 -66.32 67.66
CA GLU A 682 17.51 -67.26 68.65
C GLU A 682 16.89 -68.49 67.96
N ARG A 683 16.15 -68.29 66.86
CA ARG A 683 15.56 -69.41 66.13
C ARG A 683 16.59 -70.24 65.36
N VAL A 684 17.64 -69.61 64.81
CA VAL A 684 18.76 -70.30 64.16
C VAL A 684 19.51 -71.18 65.15
N ASP A 685 19.82 -70.65 66.34
CA ASP A 685 20.51 -71.39 67.39
C ASP A 685 19.66 -72.58 67.87
N GLU A 686 18.35 -72.38 68.07
CA GLU A 686 17.41 -73.46 68.40
C GLU A 686 17.38 -74.53 67.31
N ALA A 687 17.20 -74.16 66.04
CA ALA A 687 17.14 -75.11 64.93
C ALA A 687 18.45 -75.89 64.77
N TYR A 688 19.60 -75.24 64.97
CA TYR A 688 20.90 -75.88 64.97
C TYR A 688 21.03 -76.96 66.06
N VAL A 689 20.58 -76.67 67.29
CA VAL A 689 20.60 -77.64 68.39
C VAL A 689 19.65 -78.81 68.12
N GLN A 690 18.44 -78.54 67.61
CA GLN A 690 17.45 -79.57 67.26
C GLN A 690 17.98 -80.53 66.19
N ILE A 691 18.53 -79.99 65.12
CA ILE A 691 19.13 -80.77 64.03
C ILE A 691 20.27 -81.64 64.57
N LYS A 692 21.16 -81.10 65.40
CA LYS A 692 22.28 -81.86 65.99
C LYS A 692 21.82 -83.02 66.89
N GLY A 693 20.78 -82.81 67.70
CA GLY A 693 20.19 -83.87 68.54
C GLY A 693 19.47 -84.96 67.72
N ALA A 694 18.90 -84.60 66.58
CA ALA A 694 18.27 -85.56 65.67
C ALA A 694 19.30 -86.41 64.90
N VAL A 695 20.48 -85.86 64.59
CA VAL A 695 21.56 -86.61 63.92
C VAL A 695 21.98 -87.86 64.72
N THR A 696 22.10 -87.76 66.05
CA THR A 696 22.48 -88.91 66.89
C THR A 696 21.46 -90.05 66.83
N LEU A 697 20.18 -89.73 66.62
CA LEU A 697 19.11 -90.73 66.50
C LEU A 697 19.23 -91.54 65.20
N PHE A 698 19.61 -90.88 64.10
CA PHE A 698 19.84 -91.56 62.83
C PHE A 698 21.10 -92.44 62.83
N GLU A 699 22.11 -92.10 63.66
CA GLU A 699 23.28 -92.97 63.88
C GLU A 699 22.87 -94.27 64.60
N ASP A 700 22.07 -94.17 65.66
CA ASP A 700 21.60 -95.32 66.44
C ASP A 700 20.71 -96.28 65.63
N GLN A 701 20.00 -95.77 64.61
CA GLN A 701 19.19 -96.55 63.68
C GLN A 701 19.98 -97.10 62.47
N GLY A 702 21.30 -96.86 62.40
CA GLY A 702 22.21 -97.49 61.44
C GLY A 702 22.34 -96.80 60.08
N MET A 703 22.04 -95.50 59.96
CA MET A 703 22.12 -94.75 58.69
C MET A 703 23.38 -93.87 58.57
N SER A 704 24.55 -94.48 58.47
CA SER A 704 25.85 -93.79 58.51
C SER A 704 26.10 -92.80 57.36
N GLU A 705 25.72 -93.12 56.12
CA GLU A 705 25.97 -92.23 54.96
C GLU A 705 25.15 -90.93 54.98
N PHE A 706 23.89 -91.00 55.43
CA PHE A 706 23.03 -89.82 55.55
C PHE A 706 23.52 -88.89 56.67
N VAL A 707 24.00 -89.47 57.76
CA VAL A 707 24.57 -88.71 58.89
C VAL A 707 25.86 -88.00 58.51
N GLU A 708 26.78 -88.61 57.77
CA GLU A 708 28.00 -87.94 57.31
C GLU A 708 27.70 -86.71 56.46
N ARG A 709 26.73 -86.79 55.53
CA ARG A 709 26.31 -85.65 54.71
C ARG A 709 25.72 -84.52 55.57
N LEU A 710 24.88 -84.86 56.54
CA LEU A 710 24.27 -83.87 57.45
C LEU A 710 25.33 -83.20 58.33
N LYS A 711 26.29 -83.97 58.88
CA LYS A 711 27.38 -83.43 59.71
C LYS A 711 28.21 -82.39 58.94
N VAL A 712 28.55 -82.64 57.68
CA VAL A 712 29.27 -81.68 56.83
C VAL A 712 28.49 -80.38 56.62
N LEU A 713 27.17 -80.45 56.40
CA LEU A 713 26.33 -79.27 56.22
C LEU A 713 26.14 -78.48 57.53
N ILE A 714 26.02 -79.18 58.66
CA ILE A 714 25.89 -78.60 60.00
C ILE A 714 27.19 -77.90 60.41
N ASP A 715 28.36 -78.47 60.11
CA ASP A 715 29.67 -77.87 60.47
C ASP A 715 29.97 -76.56 59.71
N GLN A 716 29.27 -76.28 58.61
CA GLN A 716 29.38 -75.02 57.87
C GLN A 716 28.54 -73.87 58.48
N VAL A 717 27.60 -74.16 59.36
CA VAL A 717 26.67 -73.18 59.96
C VAL A 717 27.34 -72.29 61.01
N PRO A 718 28.17 -72.81 61.95
CA PRO A 718 28.89 -71.98 62.92
C PRO A 718 29.83 -70.95 62.27
N ALA A 719 30.54 -71.33 61.20
CA ALA A 719 31.47 -70.45 60.49
C ALA A 719 30.77 -69.26 59.81
N LYS A 720 29.49 -69.41 59.42
CA LYS A 720 28.68 -68.33 58.85
C LYS A 720 28.01 -67.45 59.92
N LEU A 721 27.91 -67.94 61.16
CA LEU A 721 27.30 -67.23 62.30
C LEU A 721 28.30 -66.39 63.11
N GLU A 722 29.60 -66.71 63.06
CA GLU A 722 30.66 -65.99 63.80
C GLU A 722 30.94 -64.57 63.30
N HIS A 723 30.48 -64.20 62.11
CA HIS A 723 30.52 -62.82 61.63
C HIS A 723 29.20 -62.13 61.98
N GLU A 724 29.25 -61.10 62.84
CA GLU A 724 28.12 -60.20 63.08
C GLU A 724 27.82 -59.43 61.78
N SER A 725 26.98 -60.00 60.93
CA SER A 725 26.46 -59.31 59.77
C SER A 725 25.58 -58.14 60.23
N PRO A 726 25.79 -56.91 59.72
CA PRO A 726 24.98 -55.75 60.05
C PRO A 726 23.57 -55.77 59.43
N HIS A 727 23.26 -56.72 58.54
CA HIS A 727 22.01 -56.77 57.79
C HIS A 727 21.27 -58.10 57.97
N VAL A 728 19.95 -58.01 58.19
CA VAL A 728 19.04 -59.15 58.42
C VAL A 728 19.05 -60.18 57.27
N ASN A 729 19.40 -59.77 56.05
CA ASN A 729 19.39 -60.63 54.85
C ASN A 729 20.40 -61.80 54.91
N GLU A 730 21.60 -61.59 55.44
CA GLU A 730 22.61 -62.67 55.50
C GLU A 730 22.28 -63.70 56.60
N ALA A 731 21.66 -63.25 57.70
CA ALA A 731 21.14 -64.13 58.74
C ALA A 731 19.92 -64.93 58.26
N LEU A 732 19.12 -64.38 57.36
CA LEU A 732 17.99 -65.05 56.72
C LEU A 732 18.43 -66.20 55.80
N ASP A 733 19.53 -66.05 55.05
CA ASP A 733 20.06 -67.12 54.20
C ASP A 733 20.53 -68.34 55.02
N VAL A 734 21.08 -68.11 56.21
CA VAL A 734 21.44 -69.18 57.16
C VAL A 734 20.17 -69.88 57.68
N CYS A 735 19.10 -69.14 58.00
CA CYS A 735 17.80 -69.74 58.35
C CYS A 735 17.28 -70.66 57.25
N LEU A 736 17.29 -70.20 55.98
CA LEU A 736 16.79 -70.96 54.84
C LEU A 736 17.53 -72.29 54.67
N THR A 737 18.85 -72.27 54.88
CA THR A 737 19.68 -73.48 54.79
C THR A 737 19.31 -74.50 55.87
N LEU A 738 19.10 -74.04 57.12
CA LEU A 738 18.70 -74.91 58.23
C LEU A 738 17.29 -75.48 58.08
N ALA A 739 16.37 -74.69 57.53
CA ALA A 739 15.00 -75.14 57.29
C ALA A 739 14.91 -76.29 56.28
N ASN A 740 15.66 -76.19 55.18
CA ASN A 740 15.73 -77.26 54.19
C ASN A 740 16.25 -78.57 54.82
N ILE A 741 17.27 -78.47 55.68
CA ILE A 741 17.82 -79.63 56.41
C ILE A 741 16.77 -80.23 57.36
N GLN A 742 16.02 -79.39 58.06
CA GLN A 742 14.99 -79.83 58.99
C GLN A 742 13.83 -80.58 58.29
N GLU A 743 13.40 -80.12 57.11
CA GLU A 743 12.38 -80.80 56.30
C GLU A 743 12.86 -82.18 55.81
N GLU A 744 14.11 -82.28 55.36
CA GLU A 744 14.71 -83.55 54.95
C GLU A 744 14.71 -84.56 56.11
N MET A 745 15.10 -84.14 57.32
CA MET A 745 15.14 -85.01 58.51
C MET A 745 13.75 -85.49 58.94
N LEU A 746 12.73 -84.61 58.91
CA LEU A 746 11.34 -84.96 59.23
C LEU A 746 10.78 -86.03 58.30
N SER A 747 11.07 -85.93 57.01
CA SER A 747 10.68 -86.92 56.01
C SER A 747 11.27 -88.29 56.33
N VAL A 748 12.55 -88.33 56.71
CA VAL A 748 13.25 -89.57 57.04
C VAL A 748 12.69 -90.24 58.31
N ILE A 749 12.39 -89.50 59.38
CA ILE A 749 11.79 -90.07 60.61
C ILE A 749 10.44 -90.73 60.31
N LYS A 750 9.59 -90.06 59.52
CA LYS A 750 8.27 -90.61 59.14
C LYS A 750 8.41 -91.92 58.37
N ASN A 751 9.40 -92.02 57.49
CA ASN A 751 9.68 -93.26 56.75
C ASN A 751 10.15 -94.40 57.67
N ILE A 752 11.05 -94.13 58.63
CA ILE A 752 11.50 -95.14 59.60
C ILE A 752 10.34 -95.64 60.47
N ALA A 753 9.47 -94.73 60.92
CA ALA A 753 8.31 -95.08 61.74
C ALA A 753 7.31 -96.03 61.06
N ASN A 754 7.14 -95.86 59.74
CA ASN A 754 6.34 -96.76 58.91
C ASN A 754 6.99 -98.14 58.81
N MET A 755 8.29 -98.19 58.49
CA MET A 755 9.03 -99.45 58.40
C MET A 755 9.05 -100.21 59.72
N SER A 756 9.22 -99.52 60.85
CA SER A 756 9.19 -100.16 62.17
C SER A 756 7.80 -100.72 62.49
N GLY A 757 6.73 -100.05 62.06
CA GLY A 757 5.35 -100.50 62.26
C GLY A 757 5.05 -101.82 61.58
N GLU A 758 5.40 -101.91 60.30
CA GLU A 758 5.25 -103.15 59.53
C GLU A 758 6.03 -104.30 60.15
N LYS A 759 7.24 -104.03 60.67
CA LYS A 759 8.06 -105.03 61.34
C LYS A 759 7.39 -105.57 62.61
N TYR A 760 6.89 -104.70 63.48
CA TYR A 760 6.21 -105.13 64.71
C TYR A 760 4.90 -105.89 64.44
N GLU A 761 4.14 -105.49 63.42
CA GLU A 761 2.92 -106.22 63.02
C GLU A 761 3.23 -107.64 62.50
N ASN A 762 4.31 -107.78 61.72
CA ASN A 762 4.77 -109.09 61.25
C ASN A 762 5.29 -109.96 62.41
N GLU A 763 5.98 -109.39 63.39
CA GLU A 763 6.40 -110.11 64.60
C GLU A 763 5.21 -110.55 65.46
N LEU A 764 4.17 -109.73 65.59
CA LEU A 764 2.93 -110.08 66.30
C LEU A 764 2.24 -111.31 65.67
N LYS A 765 2.09 -111.31 64.34
CA LYS A 765 1.46 -112.42 63.60
C LYS A 765 2.23 -113.75 63.72
N THR A 766 3.55 -113.68 63.86
CA THR A 766 4.40 -114.87 63.98
C THR A 766 4.51 -115.40 65.41
N LYS A 767 4.54 -114.52 66.42
CA LYS A 767 4.70 -114.90 67.83
C LYS A 767 3.38 -115.26 68.53
N SER A 768 2.25 -114.63 68.18
CA SER A 768 0.96 -114.92 68.81
C SER A 768 0.13 -115.93 68.01
N GLN A 769 -0.21 -117.06 68.63
CA GLN A 769 -0.98 -118.14 68.01
C GLN A 769 -2.46 -117.79 67.80
N TYR A 770 -3.01 -116.90 68.64
CA TYR A 770 -4.42 -116.49 68.59
C TYR A 770 -4.62 -115.05 68.11
N TYR A 771 -3.61 -114.44 67.48
CA TYR A 771 -3.62 -113.05 67.02
C TYR A 771 -4.88 -112.67 66.21
N ALA A 772 -5.33 -113.53 65.29
CA ALA A 772 -6.53 -113.26 64.48
C ALA A 772 -7.84 -113.17 65.29
N THR A 773 -7.90 -113.75 66.49
CA THR A 773 -9.02 -113.60 67.42
C THR A 773 -8.85 -112.35 68.28
N ILE A 774 -7.63 -112.08 68.76
CA ILE A 774 -7.28 -110.84 69.46
C ILE A 774 -7.63 -109.64 68.60
N GLU A 775 -7.15 -109.60 67.35
CA GLU A 775 -7.39 -108.53 66.39
C GLU A 775 -8.89 -108.27 66.16
N ARG A 776 -9.70 -109.31 66.00
CA ARG A 776 -11.16 -109.17 65.84
C ARG A 776 -11.83 -108.59 67.08
N VAL A 777 -11.39 -108.99 68.27
CA VAL A 777 -11.89 -108.42 69.54
C VAL A 777 -11.48 -106.95 69.65
N VAL A 778 -10.22 -106.60 69.34
CA VAL A 778 -9.75 -105.20 69.33
C VAL A 778 -10.55 -104.35 68.34
N GLN A 779 -10.86 -104.87 67.15
CA GLN A 779 -11.64 -104.13 66.15
C GLN A 779 -13.10 -103.89 66.58
N LYS A 780 -13.79 -104.91 67.12
CA LYS A 780 -15.19 -104.79 67.52
C LYS A 780 -15.39 -104.02 68.84
N HIS A 781 -14.44 -104.15 69.77
CA HIS A 781 -14.51 -103.55 71.10
C HIS A 781 -13.38 -102.54 71.34
N ALA A 782 -12.98 -101.76 70.33
CA ALA A 782 -11.78 -100.90 70.36
C ALA A 782 -11.69 -99.98 71.60
N ASN A 783 -12.77 -99.28 71.95
CA ASN A 783 -12.75 -98.32 73.07
C ASN A 783 -12.70 -99.01 74.44
N GLU A 784 -13.42 -100.11 74.60
CA GLU A 784 -13.44 -100.88 75.84
C GLU A 784 -12.13 -101.65 76.02
N PHE A 785 -11.61 -102.22 74.94
CA PHE A 785 -10.30 -102.88 74.90
C PHE A 785 -9.16 -101.91 75.25
N SER A 786 -9.18 -100.70 74.67
CA SER A 786 -8.19 -99.66 74.94
C SER A 786 -8.17 -99.21 76.40
N LYS A 787 -9.34 -99.25 77.07
CA LYS A 787 -9.49 -98.82 78.46
C LYS A 787 -9.13 -99.92 79.45
N ILE A 788 -9.47 -101.18 79.13
CA ILE A 788 -9.45 -102.28 80.10
C ILE A 788 -8.24 -103.20 79.90
N VAL A 789 -7.77 -103.40 78.65
CA VAL A 789 -6.74 -104.41 78.33
C VAL A 789 -5.40 -103.78 77.94
N PHE A 790 -5.37 -102.94 76.90
CA PHE A 790 -4.15 -102.25 76.45
C PHE A 790 -4.50 -101.03 75.60
N ASP A 791 -3.87 -99.88 75.85
CA ASP A 791 -4.23 -98.59 75.24
C ASP A 791 -3.84 -98.45 73.75
N THR A 792 -4.58 -99.14 72.88
CA THR A 792 -4.40 -99.08 71.42
C THR A 792 -4.78 -97.72 70.83
N ASN A 793 -5.66 -96.95 71.49
CA ASN A 793 -6.06 -95.62 71.02
C ASN A 793 -4.93 -94.60 71.18
N LYS A 794 -4.15 -94.67 72.27
CA LYS A 794 -2.96 -93.83 72.44
C LYS A 794 -1.90 -94.12 71.38
N MET A 795 -1.69 -95.39 71.01
CA MET A 795 -0.76 -95.77 69.94
C MET A 795 -1.17 -95.18 68.59
N LYS A 796 -2.45 -95.28 68.19
CA LYS A 796 -2.97 -94.67 66.95
C LYS A 796 -2.89 -93.13 66.95
N LYS A 797 -3.13 -92.50 68.12
CA LYS A 797 -2.95 -91.05 68.26
C LYS A 797 -1.50 -90.65 68.03
N LEU A 798 -0.54 -91.36 68.62
CA LEU A 798 0.89 -91.10 68.43
C LEU A 798 1.31 -91.28 66.97
N GLU A 799 0.81 -92.29 66.25
CA GLU A 799 1.05 -92.45 64.80
C GLU A 799 0.52 -91.26 63.99
N THR A 800 -0.70 -90.81 64.30
CA THR A 800 -1.31 -89.67 63.61
C THR A 800 -0.56 -88.37 63.88
N THR A 801 -0.17 -88.14 65.14
CA THR A 801 0.62 -86.96 65.54
C THR A 801 2.00 -86.98 64.88
N LEU A 802 2.66 -88.15 64.80
CA LEU A 802 3.95 -88.27 64.14
C LEU A 802 3.87 -87.91 62.64
N HIS A 803 2.84 -88.39 61.93
CA HIS A 803 2.65 -88.04 60.52
C HIS A 803 2.31 -86.56 60.31
N ALA A 804 1.55 -85.97 61.24
CA ALA A 804 1.15 -84.57 61.18
C ALA A 804 2.24 -83.59 61.68
N SER A 805 3.26 -84.07 62.40
CA SER A 805 4.27 -83.20 63.00
C SER A 805 5.08 -82.47 61.93
N GLN A 806 5.21 -81.15 62.13
CA GLN A 806 6.09 -80.24 61.42
C GLN A 806 7.36 -79.91 62.23
N GLY A 807 7.43 -80.36 63.49
CA GLY A 807 8.54 -80.11 64.40
C GLY A 807 9.39 -81.37 64.59
N LEU A 808 10.71 -81.23 64.45
CA LEU A 808 11.64 -82.35 64.53
C LEU A 808 11.62 -83.01 65.92
N ASP A 809 11.56 -82.21 66.98
CA ASP A 809 11.52 -82.71 68.37
C ASP A 809 10.23 -83.47 68.68
N GLU A 810 9.07 -82.93 68.29
CA GLU A 810 7.77 -83.57 68.50
C GLU A 810 7.67 -84.88 67.70
N ALA A 811 8.26 -84.91 66.50
CA ALA A 811 8.36 -86.13 65.70
C ALA A 811 9.26 -87.18 66.37
N ILE A 812 10.40 -86.79 66.92
CA ILE A 812 11.33 -87.69 67.63
C ILE A 812 10.67 -88.26 68.90
N GLU A 813 10.03 -87.41 69.70
CA GLU A 813 9.38 -87.85 70.94
C GLU A 813 8.20 -88.79 70.65
N CYS A 814 7.40 -88.48 69.62
CA CYS A 814 6.33 -89.37 69.19
C CYS A 814 6.89 -90.72 68.70
N PHE A 815 7.98 -90.72 67.93
CA PHE A 815 8.62 -91.94 67.44
C PHE A 815 9.07 -92.87 68.58
N HIS A 816 9.78 -92.36 69.59
CA HIS A 816 10.25 -93.16 70.72
C HIS A 816 9.10 -93.74 71.56
N ASN A 817 8.11 -92.92 71.90
CA ASN A 817 6.96 -93.37 72.67
C ASN A 817 6.16 -94.46 71.92
N LEU A 818 6.12 -94.36 70.59
CA LEU A 818 5.42 -95.29 69.72
C LEU A 818 6.18 -96.62 69.60
N GLU A 819 7.52 -96.62 69.48
CA GLU A 819 8.33 -97.84 69.55
C GLU A 819 8.17 -98.58 70.89
N ASP A 820 8.22 -97.86 72.01
CA ASP A 820 8.05 -98.44 73.34
C ASP A 820 6.67 -99.06 73.53
N MET A 821 5.62 -98.37 73.06
CA MET A 821 4.26 -98.91 73.11
C MET A 821 4.10 -100.14 72.21
N ARG A 822 4.71 -100.16 71.01
CA ARG A 822 4.66 -101.32 70.09
C ARG A 822 5.32 -102.56 70.71
N ARG A 823 6.46 -102.40 71.40
CA ARG A 823 7.11 -103.49 72.15
C ARG A 823 6.22 -104.03 73.26
N ARG A 824 5.66 -103.16 74.10
CA ARG A 824 4.77 -103.58 75.20
C ARG A 824 3.49 -104.25 74.69
N TRP A 825 2.96 -103.80 73.57
CA TRP A 825 1.81 -104.44 72.92
C TRP A 825 2.15 -105.84 72.44
N LEU A 826 3.33 -106.02 71.86
CA LEU A 826 3.81 -107.33 71.43
C LEU A 826 3.91 -108.31 72.61
N ASP A 827 4.49 -107.89 73.73
CA ASP A 827 4.57 -108.72 74.93
C ASP A 827 3.18 -109.04 75.51
N GLN A 828 2.28 -108.06 75.53
CA GLN A 828 0.92 -108.24 76.03
C GLN A 828 0.12 -109.22 75.15
N ALA A 829 0.20 -109.09 73.82
CA ALA A 829 -0.48 -109.99 72.89
C ALA A 829 0.00 -111.44 73.04
N VAL A 830 1.31 -111.65 73.28
CA VAL A 830 1.87 -112.99 73.59
C VAL A 830 1.33 -113.51 74.92
N ALA A 831 1.26 -112.70 75.98
CA ALA A 831 0.65 -113.09 77.25
C ALA A 831 -0.85 -113.45 77.11
N MET A 832 -1.58 -112.79 76.21
CA MET A 832 -2.99 -113.06 75.95
C MET A 832 -3.23 -114.43 75.29
N ASP A 833 -2.23 -115.04 74.65
CA ASP A 833 -2.36 -116.42 74.15
C ASP A 833 -2.61 -117.42 75.29
N ASP A 834 -2.03 -117.20 76.47
CA ASP A 834 -2.29 -118.04 77.65
C ASP A 834 -3.73 -117.87 78.16
N TRP A 835 -4.32 -116.69 78.00
CA TRP A 835 -5.72 -116.47 78.32
C TRP A 835 -6.61 -117.27 77.37
N HIS A 836 -6.28 -117.29 76.07
CA HIS A 836 -7.01 -118.09 75.08
C HIS A 836 -6.96 -119.59 75.32
N LYS A 837 -5.86 -120.13 75.89
CA LYS A 837 -5.82 -121.55 76.28
C LYS A 837 -6.96 -121.89 77.24
N SER A 838 -7.25 -120.99 78.18
CA SER A 838 -8.34 -121.16 79.14
C SER A 838 -9.72 -121.04 78.50
N LEU A 839 -9.83 -120.22 77.44
CA LEU A 839 -11.07 -120.04 76.66
C LEU A 839 -11.57 -121.37 76.07
N ARG A 840 -10.66 -122.29 75.71
CA ARG A 840 -11.01 -123.63 75.24
C ARG A 840 -11.75 -124.45 76.31
N MET A 841 -11.41 -124.30 77.59
CA MET A 841 -12.10 -124.98 78.69
C MET A 841 -13.55 -124.49 78.83
N PHE A 842 -13.77 -123.18 78.79
CA PHE A 842 -15.11 -122.60 78.90
C PHE A 842 -15.99 -122.87 77.67
N MET A 843 -15.38 -123.05 76.51
CA MET A 843 -16.07 -123.47 75.28
C MET A 843 -16.30 -124.99 75.20
N THR A 844 -15.78 -125.77 76.15
CA THR A 844 -15.96 -127.24 76.15
C THR A 844 -17.43 -127.58 76.45
N GLY A 845 -18.09 -128.27 75.52
CA GLY A 845 -19.54 -128.54 75.58
C GLY A 845 -20.39 -127.59 74.73
N PHE A 846 -19.80 -126.54 74.15
CA PHE A 846 -20.50 -125.69 73.19
C PHE A 846 -20.73 -126.45 71.88
N SER A 847 -22.00 -126.60 71.48
CA SER A 847 -22.35 -127.15 70.18
C SER A 847 -22.83 -126.02 69.24
N PRO A 848 -22.11 -125.74 68.15
CA PRO A 848 -22.55 -124.72 67.18
C PRO A 848 -23.86 -125.11 66.47
N SER A 849 -24.22 -126.39 66.46
CA SER A 849 -25.45 -126.92 65.86
C SER A 849 -26.68 -126.89 66.78
N ALA A 850 -26.52 -126.49 68.05
CA ALA A 850 -27.65 -126.32 68.98
C ALA A 850 -28.55 -125.14 68.59
N LYS A 851 -29.79 -125.11 69.11
CA LYS A 851 -30.73 -123.99 68.86
C LYS A 851 -30.16 -122.68 69.39
N ALA A 852 -30.53 -121.55 68.78
CA ALA A 852 -30.01 -120.24 69.17
C ALA A 852 -30.16 -119.95 70.67
N GLU A 853 -31.35 -120.23 71.23
CA GLU A 853 -31.62 -120.06 72.67
C GLU A 853 -30.72 -120.93 73.57
N GLU A 854 -30.35 -122.14 73.14
CA GLU A 854 -29.46 -123.03 73.89
C GLU A 854 -28.00 -122.55 73.81
N ARG A 855 -27.58 -122.03 72.66
CA ARG A 855 -26.25 -121.42 72.48
C ARG A 855 -26.11 -120.16 73.31
N ASP A 856 -27.12 -119.30 73.32
CA ASP A 856 -27.10 -118.04 74.08
C ASP A 856 -27.07 -118.31 75.58
N LYS A 857 -27.88 -119.27 76.07
CA LYS A 857 -27.78 -119.75 77.45
C LYS A 857 -26.40 -120.31 77.80
N PHE A 858 -25.80 -121.11 76.91
CA PHE A 858 -24.44 -121.61 77.12
C PHE A 858 -23.42 -120.48 77.21
N ILE A 859 -23.50 -119.48 76.31
CA ILE A 859 -22.60 -118.33 76.31
C ILE A 859 -22.80 -117.52 77.59
N GLU A 860 -24.03 -117.26 78.02
CA GLU A 860 -24.31 -116.58 79.28
C GLU A 860 -23.74 -117.34 80.49
N ASP A 861 -23.88 -118.66 80.51
CA ASP A 861 -23.30 -119.52 81.54
C ASP A 861 -21.77 -119.51 81.52
N ALA A 862 -21.16 -119.57 80.34
CA ALA A 862 -19.72 -119.49 80.18
C ALA A 862 -19.18 -118.12 80.60
N VAL A 863 -19.88 -117.03 80.25
CA VAL A 863 -19.55 -115.66 80.67
C VAL A 863 -19.67 -115.50 82.18
N ARG A 864 -20.72 -116.04 82.79
CA ARG A 864 -20.86 -116.09 84.25
C ARG A 864 -19.69 -116.82 84.89
N LYS A 865 -19.34 -118.01 84.38
CA LYS A 865 -18.20 -118.80 84.87
C LYS A 865 -16.86 -118.07 84.71
N ILE A 866 -16.64 -117.37 83.60
CA ILE A 866 -15.42 -116.54 83.43
C ILE A 866 -15.34 -115.47 84.51
N LYS A 867 -16.44 -114.73 84.72
CA LYS A 867 -16.50 -113.65 85.72
C LYS A 867 -16.33 -114.16 87.14
N GLU A 868 -16.78 -115.38 87.43
CA GLU A 868 -16.55 -116.03 88.73
C GLU A 868 -15.12 -116.58 88.86
N THR A 869 -14.50 -117.04 87.78
CA THR A 869 -13.17 -117.69 87.81
C THR A 869 -12.02 -116.69 87.83
N TYR A 870 -12.11 -115.60 87.06
CA TYR A 870 -11.05 -114.60 86.96
C TYR A 870 -11.42 -113.34 87.72
N SER A 871 -10.69 -113.07 88.80
CA SER A 871 -10.81 -111.83 89.58
C SER A 871 -10.25 -110.60 88.86
N ARG A 872 -9.37 -110.81 87.88
CA ARG A 872 -8.78 -109.75 87.05
C ARG A 872 -9.78 -109.26 85.99
N GLU A 873 -10.07 -107.97 86.01
CA GLU A 873 -11.06 -107.33 85.13
C GLU A 873 -10.64 -107.36 83.66
N ASP A 874 -9.34 -107.22 83.37
CA ASP A 874 -8.77 -107.27 82.02
C ASP A 874 -8.94 -108.66 81.38
N ILE A 875 -8.60 -109.70 82.13
CA ILE A 875 -8.72 -111.09 81.67
C ILE A 875 -10.20 -111.47 81.54
N SER A 876 -11.02 -111.20 82.56
CA SER A 876 -12.44 -111.59 82.57
C SER A 876 -13.25 -110.88 81.48
N SER A 877 -13.02 -109.57 81.28
CA SER A 877 -13.68 -108.79 80.23
C SER A 877 -13.22 -109.25 78.84
N TYR A 878 -11.91 -109.43 78.66
CA TYR A 878 -11.37 -109.92 77.40
C TYR A 878 -11.89 -111.33 77.05
N LEU A 879 -11.83 -112.28 77.98
CA LEU A 879 -12.31 -113.64 77.75
C LEU A 879 -13.83 -113.68 77.52
N THR A 880 -14.59 -112.79 78.15
CA THR A 880 -16.04 -112.63 77.88
C THR A 880 -16.28 -112.22 76.43
N TRP A 881 -15.57 -111.22 75.93
CA TRP A 881 -15.66 -110.79 74.53
C TRP A 881 -15.15 -111.87 73.59
N ALA A 882 -14.00 -112.47 73.90
CA ALA A 882 -13.38 -113.50 73.08
C ALA A 882 -14.20 -114.80 73.03
N ILE A 883 -14.97 -115.17 74.07
CA ILE A 883 -15.92 -116.29 74.01
C ILE A 883 -17.07 -115.97 73.07
N ARG A 884 -17.66 -114.78 73.19
CA ARG A 884 -18.74 -114.36 72.29
C ARG A 884 -18.27 -114.36 70.83
N GLU A 885 -17.07 -113.83 70.59
CA GLU A 885 -16.46 -113.81 69.25
C GLU A 885 -16.07 -115.20 68.75
N SER A 886 -15.52 -116.06 69.61
CA SER A 886 -15.18 -117.44 69.23
C SER A 886 -16.44 -118.25 68.94
N ALA A 887 -17.50 -118.09 69.74
CA ALA A 887 -18.78 -118.75 69.51
C ALA A 887 -19.44 -118.27 68.21
N GLN A 888 -19.49 -116.95 67.97
CA GLN A 888 -19.98 -116.39 66.71
C GLN A 888 -19.13 -116.88 65.52
N SER A 889 -17.79 -116.83 65.63
CA SER A 889 -16.87 -117.30 64.60
C SER A 889 -17.06 -118.80 64.28
N LEU A 890 -17.35 -119.63 65.28
CA LEU A 890 -17.62 -121.07 65.11
C LEU A 890 -18.99 -121.35 64.48
N VAL A 891 -19.99 -120.51 64.75
CA VAL A 891 -21.31 -120.57 64.09
C VAL A 891 -21.19 -120.11 62.63
N SER A 892 -20.46 -119.04 62.34
CA SER A 892 -20.28 -118.51 60.98
C SER A 892 -19.37 -119.36 60.08
N ARG A 893 -18.48 -120.22 60.63
CA ARG A 893 -17.62 -121.11 59.83
C ARG A 893 -18.31 -122.38 59.31
N LYS A 894 -19.57 -122.62 59.68
CA LYS A 894 -20.41 -123.73 59.18
C LYS A 894 -21.71 -123.26 58.50
N GLY A 895 -21.83 -121.95 58.27
CA GLY A 895 -22.79 -121.36 57.33
C GLY A 895 -22.18 -121.29 55.94
#